data_AF-A0AB74M635-F1
#
_entry.id   AF-A0AB74M635-F1
#
_cell.length_a   1.000
_cell.length_b   1.000
_cell.length_c   1.000
_cell.angle_alpha   90.00
_cell.angle_beta   90.00
_cell.angle_gamma   90.00
#
_symmetry.space_group_name_H-M   'P 1'
#
loop_
_entity.id
_entity.type
_entity.pdbx_description
1 polymer ?
#
loop_
_entity_poly.entity_id
_entity_poly.type
_entity_poly.pdbx_seq_one_letter_code
_entity_poly.pdbx_strand_id
1 'polypeptide(L)'
;MSSPWKRSSTSWKHLETTELAALGHGTGMTWDYVRRLRGLVKGKLVLQGIVTREDAKSALDHGVDALIVSNHGGRAEASLQSTIGVPPEIVTAVNGRVPVLIDGGFRRGTDVLKALALGATAVCIGRPSVWGLAAFGEPGVAAVLAIMQREFETIMRQIGATTTAGIGAAASTGPDTRRAAGPVPRAAGPAFDNPGRIIDTAGRLGIDRTTRPVAGSGAAHDRLLGPLLPFRTALMIPSQAARRPVPATRPVPATGPGFAFGDFLLNTVSASHARACAWLVALCLVCFLPGQISLQPMDRDEPRFAQASKQMLETGDGVDIRFQGEARHKKPVGIYWAQAASVAAGEALGVPQARTEIALYRIPSLVGATAAVLLAYWAALAFLPRRGAFLAAALFGACLMLAAEAHLAKTDTLLTACAIASLGALARAWLGRSGPGPSTAGRLAFWLGLAIGILVKGPMVPLFVGLPMLALAWKARSGRWILALRPWSGLAIVVAVVAPWFLAIAWRSGSAFFTEAVGHDMLAKVGSAKEKHWAPPGTYALVFFATFWPGAAFAALAIPFAWRRRRDDAVAFLVASIVPAWLMFEAVPTKLPHYVLPLMPMVAILTVLALRAGALDPTRRGARAMALLVPAIPIGLTIGLAVVAWRLDRVLPVLSLPLLGAACALALAAWMAYARNGAERAMVFAILSACVLSPAVLGLAQTEIPALKVSNRLAAIRDALPCLPQVASLGYREPSLVFLIGTDLATPNTGADALAFLHAGGCRLVFVEQRSAADFADAWPVGGVGPKAVGQVSGFNINAGRRVDLTAYAVTPTAQTVTP
;
A
#
# COMPACT_ATOMS: atom_id res chain seq x y z
N MET A 1 44.18 -29.23 -26.82
CA MET A 1 44.12 -30.07 -25.61
C MET A 1 42.93 -31.00 -25.73
N SER A 2 43.17 -32.31 -25.65
CA SER A 2 42.13 -33.34 -25.57
C SER A 2 41.26 -33.10 -24.33
N SER A 3 39.93 -33.03 -24.53
CA SER A 3 38.96 -32.95 -23.44
C SER A 3 39.21 -34.08 -22.43
N PRO A 4 39.30 -33.81 -21.11
CA PRO A 4 39.34 -34.86 -20.09
C PRO A 4 38.03 -35.67 -20.03
N TRP A 5 37.00 -35.24 -20.77
CA TRP A 5 35.72 -35.93 -20.92
C TRP A 5 35.70 -36.68 -22.26
N LYS A 6 36.44 -37.78 -22.37
CA LYS A 6 36.09 -38.81 -23.36
C LYS A 6 34.69 -39.31 -22.98
N ARG A 7 33.74 -39.29 -23.93
CA ARG A 7 32.43 -39.92 -23.75
C ARG A 7 32.66 -41.40 -23.43
N SER A 8 32.66 -41.78 -22.15
CA SER A 8 32.46 -43.18 -21.80
C SER A 8 30.98 -43.46 -22.02
N SER A 9 30.68 -44.36 -22.95
CA SER A 9 29.37 -44.96 -23.11
C SER A 9 29.11 -45.94 -21.96
N THR A 10 29.23 -45.47 -20.72
CA THR A 10 28.87 -46.27 -19.56
C THR A 10 27.35 -46.27 -19.48
N SER A 11 26.77 -47.33 -20.03
CA SER A 11 25.36 -47.65 -19.92
C SER A 11 24.93 -47.62 -18.46
N TRP A 12 23.96 -46.78 -18.09
CA TRP A 12 23.35 -46.68 -16.75
C TRP A 12 22.57 -47.94 -16.32
N LYS A 13 22.81 -49.10 -16.96
CA LYS A 13 22.05 -50.35 -16.82
C LYS A 13 22.26 -51.09 -15.49
N HIS A 14 23.12 -50.60 -14.59
CA HIS A 14 23.47 -51.29 -13.32
C HIS A 14 23.21 -50.49 -12.04
N LEU A 15 22.54 -49.32 -12.10
CA LEU A 15 22.11 -48.62 -10.89
C LEU A 15 20.68 -49.03 -10.57
N GLU A 16 20.52 -50.08 -9.76
CA GLU A 16 19.22 -50.44 -9.22
C GLU A 16 18.74 -49.34 -8.28
N THR A 17 17.65 -48.66 -8.67
CA THR A 17 17.03 -47.56 -7.90
C THR A 17 16.59 -47.98 -6.50
N THR A 18 16.39 -49.29 -6.27
CA THR A 18 16.13 -49.93 -4.99
C THR A 18 17.27 -49.78 -3.98
N GLU A 19 18.54 -49.89 -4.40
CA GLU A 19 19.70 -49.73 -3.50
C GLU A 19 19.89 -48.27 -3.07
N LEU A 20 19.63 -47.32 -3.97
CA LEU A 20 19.64 -45.88 -3.65
C LEU A 20 18.49 -45.49 -2.72
N ALA A 21 17.31 -46.09 -2.90
CA ALA A 21 16.16 -45.87 -2.02
C ALA A 21 16.39 -46.45 -0.61
N ALA A 22 17.14 -47.55 -0.49
CA ALA A 22 17.51 -48.17 0.78
C ALA A 22 18.47 -47.32 1.65
N LEU A 23 19.16 -46.35 1.06
CA LEU A 23 20.00 -45.39 1.81
C LEU A 23 19.19 -44.38 2.65
N GLY A 24 17.86 -44.35 2.50
CA GLY A 24 16.94 -43.55 3.31
C GLY A 24 16.87 -42.08 2.90
N HIS A 25 15.67 -41.51 2.90
CA HIS A 25 15.44 -40.06 2.80
C HIS A 25 15.03 -39.54 4.18
N GLY A 26 16.02 -39.26 5.02
CA GLY A 26 15.82 -38.78 6.39
C GLY A 26 17.02 -37.97 6.89
N THR A 27 16.79 -37.17 7.93
CA THR A 27 17.59 -36.06 8.49
C THR A 27 19.00 -36.41 9.05
N GLY A 28 19.73 -37.32 8.42
CA GLY A 28 21.06 -37.79 8.84
C GLY A 28 22.04 -38.01 7.68
N MET A 29 22.03 -37.15 6.65
CA MET A 29 23.02 -37.19 5.57
C MET A 29 24.37 -36.65 6.06
N THR A 30 25.19 -37.53 6.66
CA THR A 30 26.55 -37.23 7.10
C THR A 30 27.58 -37.60 6.04
N TRP A 31 28.87 -37.32 6.28
CA TRP A 31 29.95 -37.76 5.38
C TRP A 31 30.01 -39.29 5.18
N ASP A 32 29.54 -40.08 6.14
CA ASP A 32 29.40 -41.54 5.97
C ASP A 32 28.44 -41.90 4.83
N TYR A 33 27.40 -41.09 4.61
CA TYR A 33 26.48 -41.25 3.49
C TYR A 33 27.22 -41.09 2.15
N VAL A 34 28.09 -40.09 2.04
CA VAL A 34 28.92 -39.86 0.85
C VAL A 34 29.84 -41.06 0.60
N ARG A 35 30.44 -41.63 1.66
CA ARG A 35 31.26 -42.85 1.56
C ARG A 35 30.49 -44.03 0.97
N ARG A 36 29.28 -44.27 1.49
CA ARG A 36 28.41 -45.37 1.03
C ARG A 36 27.97 -45.12 -0.42
N LEU A 37 27.60 -43.89 -0.75
CA LEU A 37 27.21 -43.49 -2.10
C LEU A 37 28.36 -43.69 -3.09
N ARG A 38 29.60 -43.38 -2.70
CA ARG A 38 30.80 -43.63 -3.51
C ARG A 38 31.01 -45.12 -3.81
N GLY A 39 30.69 -46.02 -2.87
CA GLY A 39 30.78 -47.47 -3.06
C GLY A 39 29.80 -48.02 -4.11
N LEU A 40 28.60 -47.43 -4.16
CA LEU A 40 27.51 -47.81 -5.05
C LEU A 40 27.61 -47.15 -6.43
N VAL A 41 27.95 -45.87 -6.49
CA VAL A 41 28.11 -45.16 -7.76
C VAL A 41 29.48 -45.50 -8.35
N LYS A 42 29.52 -46.17 -9.51
CA LYS A 42 30.78 -46.42 -10.25
C LYS A 42 31.17 -45.30 -11.23
N GLY A 43 30.25 -44.36 -11.51
CA GLY A 43 30.48 -43.18 -12.35
C GLY A 43 31.16 -42.02 -11.62
N LYS A 44 31.26 -40.85 -12.27
CA LYS A 44 31.80 -39.64 -11.64
C LYS A 44 30.84 -39.09 -10.58
N LEU A 45 31.32 -38.94 -9.34
CA LEU A 45 30.54 -38.42 -8.22
C LEU A 45 30.90 -36.94 -7.97
N VAL A 46 29.91 -36.06 -8.11
CA VAL A 46 30.08 -34.61 -7.94
C VAL A 46 29.24 -34.14 -6.76
N LEU A 47 29.84 -33.43 -5.81
CA LEU A 47 29.14 -32.91 -4.64
C LEU A 47 28.86 -31.41 -4.78
N GLN A 48 27.58 -31.03 -4.68
CA GLN A 48 27.12 -29.63 -4.78
C GLN A 48 26.71 -29.11 -3.40
N GLY A 49 27.05 -27.86 -3.11
CA GLY A 49 26.66 -27.18 -1.87
C GLY A 49 27.84 -26.84 -0.95
N ILE A 50 29.08 -27.04 -1.41
CA ILE A 50 30.27 -26.83 -0.59
C ILE A 50 30.62 -25.35 -0.55
N VAL A 51 30.63 -24.75 0.65
CA VAL A 51 30.90 -23.31 0.85
C VAL A 51 32.03 -23.04 1.86
N THR A 52 32.74 -24.07 2.32
CA THR A 52 33.86 -23.95 3.27
C THR A 52 35.05 -24.79 2.81
N ARG A 53 36.25 -24.40 3.27
CA ARG A 53 37.49 -25.19 3.14
C ARG A 53 37.36 -26.58 3.78
N GLU A 54 36.75 -26.67 4.95
CA GLU A 54 36.67 -27.90 5.76
C GLU A 54 35.80 -28.96 5.06
N ASP A 55 34.69 -28.54 4.48
CA ASP A 55 33.81 -29.44 3.73
C ASP A 55 34.43 -29.85 2.39
N ALA A 56 35.21 -28.96 1.76
CA ALA A 56 35.96 -29.32 0.56
C ALA A 56 36.98 -30.43 0.84
N LYS A 57 37.73 -30.35 1.95
CA LYS A 57 38.64 -31.42 2.37
C LYS A 57 37.90 -32.72 2.66
N SER A 58 36.83 -32.62 3.44
CA SER A 58 36.00 -33.79 3.78
C SER A 58 35.45 -34.47 2.52
N ALA A 59 35.01 -33.72 1.53
CA ALA A 59 34.55 -34.27 0.27
C ALA A 59 35.66 -35.05 -0.48
N LEU A 60 36.89 -34.51 -0.52
CA LEU A 60 38.04 -35.18 -1.14
C LEU A 60 38.41 -36.48 -0.43
N ASP A 61 38.38 -36.48 0.90
CA ASP A 61 38.67 -37.68 1.71
C ASP A 61 37.64 -38.79 1.49
N HIS A 62 36.45 -38.42 1.00
CA HIS A 62 35.36 -39.34 0.66
C HIS A 62 35.31 -39.72 -0.83
N GLY A 63 36.35 -39.38 -1.61
CA GLY A 63 36.54 -39.88 -2.97
C GLY A 63 35.58 -39.28 -4.01
N VAL A 64 35.12 -38.04 -3.81
CA VAL A 64 34.38 -37.31 -4.85
C VAL A 64 35.31 -36.94 -6.01
N ASP A 65 34.76 -36.91 -7.22
CA ASP A 65 35.51 -36.62 -8.45
C ASP A 65 35.47 -35.13 -8.84
N ALA A 66 34.56 -34.33 -8.27
CA ALA A 66 34.48 -32.89 -8.46
C ALA A 66 33.62 -32.23 -7.35
N LEU A 67 33.79 -30.92 -7.18
CA LEU A 67 33.00 -30.10 -6.25
C LEU A 67 32.22 -29.02 -7.01
N ILE A 68 31.04 -28.64 -6.51
CA ILE A 68 30.31 -27.44 -6.95
C ILE A 68 30.14 -26.50 -5.76
N VAL A 69 30.84 -25.38 -5.80
CA VAL A 69 30.66 -24.27 -4.86
C VAL A 69 29.29 -23.64 -5.11
N SER A 70 28.37 -23.79 -4.17
CA SER A 70 26.97 -23.39 -4.35
C SER A 70 26.30 -23.08 -3.01
N ASN A 71 25.52 -22.01 -2.97
CA ASN A 71 24.55 -21.74 -1.89
C ASN A 71 23.10 -22.03 -2.36
N HIS A 72 22.95 -22.94 -3.34
CA HIS A 72 21.71 -23.25 -4.04
C HIS A 72 21.01 -22.01 -4.65
N GLY A 73 21.80 -21.04 -5.11
CA GLY A 73 21.29 -19.80 -5.69
C GLY A 73 20.55 -18.90 -4.69
N GLY A 74 20.89 -19.02 -3.40
CA GLY A 74 20.30 -18.30 -2.27
C GLY A 74 18.98 -18.89 -1.77
N ARG A 75 18.78 -20.21 -1.91
CA ARG A 75 17.49 -20.87 -1.62
C ARG A 75 17.50 -21.88 -0.47
N ALA A 76 18.64 -22.49 -0.17
CA ALA A 76 18.72 -23.57 0.83
C ALA A 76 19.40 -23.10 2.12
N GLU A 77 20.53 -22.41 2.00
CA GLU A 77 21.33 -21.97 3.14
C GLU A 77 21.37 -20.44 3.24
N ALA A 78 21.05 -19.91 4.42
CA ALA A 78 21.07 -18.48 4.72
C ALA A 78 22.46 -18.02 5.20
N SER A 79 23.53 -18.53 4.59
CA SER A 79 24.90 -18.18 4.96
C SER A 79 25.25 -16.70 4.71
N LEU A 80 24.41 -15.98 3.95
CA LEU A 80 24.62 -14.61 3.45
C LEU A 80 25.90 -14.43 2.62
N GLN A 81 26.64 -15.51 2.36
CA GLN A 81 27.87 -15.50 1.60
C GLN A 81 27.58 -15.67 0.10
N SER A 82 28.22 -14.81 -0.70
CA SER A 82 28.23 -14.95 -2.16
C SER A 82 29.21 -16.04 -2.55
N THR A 83 28.78 -16.95 -3.44
CA THR A 83 29.62 -18.07 -3.91
C THR A 83 30.90 -17.60 -4.58
N ILE A 84 30.93 -16.42 -5.20
CA ILE A 84 32.13 -15.83 -5.83
C ILE A 84 33.16 -15.33 -4.81
N GLY A 85 32.80 -15.17 -3.53
CA GLY A 85 33.71 -14.76 -2.46
C GLY A 85 34.44 -15.92 -1.77
N VAL A 86 33.89 -17.12 -1.85
CA VAL A 86 34.42 -18.39 -1.32
C VAL A 86 35.51 -19.09 -2.17
N PRO A 87 35.72 -18.84 -3.49
CA PRO A 87 36.56 -19.70 -4.33
C PRO A 87 38.02 -19.87 -3.85
N PRO A 88 38.75 -18.83 -3.41
CA PRO A 88 40.18 -18.97 -3.12
C PRO A 88 40.50 -20.04 -2.06
N GLU A 89 39.74 -20.09 -0.96
CA GLU A 89 40.02 -21.05 0.10
C GLU A 89 39.70 -22.50 -0.28
N ILE A 90 38.66 -22.72 -1.09
CA ILE A 90 38.28 -24.05 -1.59
C ILE A 90 39.27 -24.50 -2.66
N VAL A 91 39.67 -23.62 -3.58
CA VAL A 91 40.67 -23.93 -4.62
C VAL A 91 42.00 -24.29 -3.97
N THR A 92 42.45 -23.55 -2.95
CA THR A 92 43.64 -23.90 -2.17
C THR A 92 43.47 -25.24 -1.45
N ALA A 93 42.30 -25.52 -0.86
CA ALA A 93 42.05 -26.79 -0.16
C ALA A 93 42.07 -27.99 -1.11
N VAL A 94 41.55 -27.82 -2.32
CA VAL A 94 41.49 -28.85 -3.36
C VAL A 94 42.86 -29.07 -4.00
N ASN A 95 43.68 -28.02 -4.11
CA ASN A 95 45.04 -28.07 -4.63
C ASN A 95 45.16 -28.87 -5.95
N GLY A 96 44.21 -28.65 -6.86
CA GLY A 96 44.18 -29.30 -8.17
C GLY A 96 43.83 -30.79 -8.18
N ARG A 97 43.49 -31.42 -7.03
CA ARG A 97 43.15 -32.85 -6.96
C ARG A 97 41.91 -33.21 -7.77
N VAL A 98 40.91 -32.33 -7.81
CA VAL A 98 39.66 -32.48 -8.57
C VAL A 98 39.22 -31.12 -9.15
N PRO A 99 38.45 -31.09 -10.24
CA PRO A 99 37.88 -29.84 -10.74
C PRO A 99 36.89 -29.21 -9.76
N VAL A 100 36.94 -27.88 -9.67
CA VAL A 100 36.04 -27.07 -8.82
C VAL A 100 35.11 -26.27 -9.72
N LEU A 101 33.84 -26.63 -9.75
CA LEU A 101 32.80 -25.87 -10.44
C LEU A 101 32.16 -24.88 -9.46
N ILE A 102 31.47 -23.88 -9.98
CA ILE A 102 30.81 -22.86 -9.16
C ILE A 102 29.48 -22.42 -9.78
N ASP A 103 28.46 -22.23 -8.94
CA ASP A 103 27.18 -21.61 -9.33
C ASP A 103 26.83 -20.40 -8.46
N GLY A 104 25.68 -19.78 -8.72
CA GLY A 104 25.19 -18.66 -7.92
C GLY A 104 25.52 -17.30 -8.53
N GLY A 105 24.52 -16.66 -9.13
CA GLY A 105 24.62 -15.26 -9.56
C GLY A 105 25.26 -14.97 -10.93
N PHE A 106 25.87 -15.93 -11.63
CA PHE A 106 26.48 -15.72 -12.96
C PHE A 106 25.48 -15.30 -14.04
N ARG A 107 25.63 -14.09 -14.61
CA ARG A 107 24.71 -13.56 -15.64
C ARG A 107 25.42 -13.03 -16.88
N ARG A 108 26.72 -12.73 -16.79
CA ARG A 108 27.51 -12.13 -17.86
C ARG A 108 28.80 -12.89 -18.10
N GLY A 109 29.38 -12.74 -19.28
CA GLY A 109 30.69 -13.31 -19.60
C GLY A 109 31.82 -12.85 -18.66
N THR A 110 31.74 -11.62 -18.16
CA THR A 110 32.70 -11.08 -17.17
C THR A 110 32.61 -11.77 -15.81
N ASP A 111 31.44 -12.30 -15.43
CA ASP A 111 31.30 -13.09 -14.21
C ASP A 111 32.00 -14.44 -14.36
N VAL A 112 31.87 -15.07 -15.55
CA VAL A 112 32.56 -16.32 -15.90
C VAL A 112 34.07 -16.13 -15.80
N LEU A 113 34.59 -15.06 -16.40
CA LEU A 113 36.01 -14.73 -16.35
C LEU A 113 36.53 -14.61 -14.91
N LYS A 114 35.82 -13.87 -14.05
CA LYS A 114 36.21 -13.69 -12.64
C LYS A 114 36.26 -15.01 -11.89
N ALA A 115 35.28 -15.90 -12.09
CA ALA A 115 35.31 -17.22 -11.45
C ALA A 115 36.50 -18.07 -11.90
N LEU A 116 36.80 -18.08 -13.21
CA LEU A 116 37.96 -18.80 -13.73
C LEU A 116 39.29 -18.20 -13.23
N ALA A 117 39.40 -16.87 -13.16
CA ALA A 117 40.55 -16.18 -12.61
C ALA A 117 40.77 -16.49 -11.11
N LEU A 118 39.68 -16.73 -10.37
CA LEU A 118 39.73 -17.15 -8.96
C LEU A 118 39.96 -18.67 -8.79
N GLY A 119 40.21 -19.40 -9.89
CA GLY A 119 40.61 -20.81 -9.85
C GLY A 119 39.47 -21.81 -10.04
N ALA A 120 38.24 -21.37 -10.34
CA ALA A 120 37.19 -22.30 -10.75
C ALA A 120 37.53 -22.93 -12.11
N THR A 121 37.15 -24.18 -12.32
CA THR A 121 37.30 -24.89 -13.60
C THR A 121 36.18 -24.55 -14.59
N ALA A 122 34.96 -24.37 -14.10
CA ALA A 122 33.79 -24.02 -14.90
C ALA A 122 32.71 -23.36 -14.04
N VAL A 123 31.78 -22.66 -14.69
CA VAL A 123 30.59 -22.10 -14.03
C VAL A 123 29.33 -22.88 -14.43
N CYS A 124 28.39 -23.01 -13.51
CA CYS A 124 27.08 -23.59 -13.72
C CYS A 124 26.00 -22.50 -13.70
N ILE A 125 25.02 -22.60 -14.61
CA ILE A 125 23.90 -21.65 -14.69
C ILE A 125 22.58 -22.34 -14.33
N GLY A 126 21.86 -21.75 -13.36
CA GLY A 126 20.51 -22.18 -12.96
C GLY A 126 19.43 -21.32 -13.62
N ARG A 127 19.06 -20.20 -12.97
CA ARG A 127 17.99 -19.31 -13.45
C ARG A 127 18.10 -18.87 -14.92
N PRO A 128 19.28 -18.53 -15.47
CA PRO A 128 19.39 -18.11 -16.88
C PRO A 128 18.91 -19.15 -17.89
N SER A 129 19.23 -20.44 -17.69
CA SER A 129 18.72 -21.49 -18.58
C SER A 129 17.20 -21.61 -18.47
N VAL A 130 16.64 -21.48 -17.27
CA VAL A 130 15.18 -21.45 -17.07
C VAL A 130 14.53 -20.22 -17.73
N TRP A 131 15.20 -19.06 -17.75
CA TRP A 131 14.70 -17.88 -18.46
C TRP A 131 14.68 -18.09 -19.98
N GLY A 132 15.75 -18.66 -20.52
CA GLY A 132 15.80 -19.06 -21.94
C GLY A 132 14.69 -20.04 -22.28
N LEU A 133 14.55 -21.09 -21.46
CA LEU A 133 13.51 -22.10 -21.61
C LEU A 133 12.10 -21.48 -21.57
N ALA A 134 11.86 -20.56 -20.64
CA ALA A 134 10.58 -19.87 -20.51
C ALA A 134 10.30 -18.89 -21.66
N ALA A 135 11.34 -18.30 -22.25
CA ALA A 135 11.20 -17.30 -23.31
C ALA A 135 10.96 -17.95 -24.68
N PHE A 136 11.78 -18.94 -25.06
CA PHE A 136 11.75 -19.52 -26.41
C PHE A 136 12.00 -21.03 -26.42
N GLY A 137 11.77 -21.74 -25.32
CA GLY A 137 12.06 -23.18 -25.23
C GLY A 137 13.56 -23.46 -25.40
N GLU A 138 13.88 -24.56 -26.08
CA GLU A 138 15.26 -24.93 -26.40
C GLU A 138 16.06 -23.80 -27.10
N PRO A 139 15.56 -23.14 -28.17
CA PRO A 139 16.23 -21.99 -28.79
C PRO A 139 16.57 -20.88 -27.81
N GLY A 140 15.74 -20.66 -26.79
CA GLY A 140 16.00 -19.64 -25.77
C GLY A 140 17.10 -20.05 -24.80
N VAL A 141 17.18 -21.33 -24.44
CA VAL A 141 18.32 -21.87 -23.67
C VAL A 141 19.61 -21.72 -24.49
N ALA A 142 19.57 -22.10 -25.76
CA ALA A 142 20.70 -21.95 -26.68
C ALA A 142 21.14 -20.49 -26.83
N ALA A 143 20.19 -19.55 -26.94
CA ALA A 143 20.47 -18.12 -27.02
C ALA A 143 21.14 -17.59 -25.74
N VAL A 144 20.69 -18.02 -24.56
CA VAL A 144 21.33 -17.64 -23.28
C VAL A 144 22.77 -18.13 -23.23
N LEU A 145 23.02 -19.39 -23.61
CA LEU A 145 24.37 -19.96 -23.68
C LEU A 145 25.24 -19.21 -24.69
N ALA A 146 24.71 -18.91 -25.88
CA ALA A 146 25.43 -18.19 -26.93
C ALA A 146 25.78 -16.75 -26.52
N ILE A 147 24.88 -16.04 -25.84
CA ILE A 147 25.14 -14.68 -25.33
C ILE A 147 26.25 -14.72 -24.29
N MET A 148 26.14 -15.60 -23.29
CA MET A 148 27.16 -15.72 -22.25
C MET A 148 28.52 -16.12 -22.82
N GLN A 149 28.55 -17.03 -23.79
CA GLN A 149 29.76 -17.43 -24.49
C GLN A 149 30.37 -16.25 -25.26
N ARG A 150 29.57 -15.50 -26.02
CA ARG A 150 30.05 -14.34 -26.79
C ARG A 150 30.61 -13.24 -25.89
N GLU A 151 29.93 -12.94 -24.78
CA GLU A 151 30.42 -11.97 -23.81
C GLU A 151 31.74 -12.44 -23.17
N PHE A 152 31.84 -13.73 -22.87
CA PHE A 152 33.05 -14.32 -22.29
C PHE A 152 34.23 -14.29 -23.26
N GLU A 153 34.01 -14.66 -24.52
CA GLU A 153 35.03 -14.54 -25.57
C GLU A 153 35.48 -13.10 -25.78
N THR A 154 34.53 -12.15 -25.74
CA THR A 154 34.83 -10.72 -25.90
C THR A 154 35.75 -10.23 -24.79
N ILE A 155 35.45 -10.54 -23.52
CA ILE A 155 36.31 -10.10 -22.42
C ILE A 155 37.65 -10.83 -22.40
N MET A 156 37.71 -12.11 -22.78
CA MET A 156 38.98 -12.84 -22.92
C MET A 156 39.90 -12.17 -23.95
N ARG A 157 39.35 -11.76 -25.10
CA ARG A 157 40.10 -11.00 -26.12
C ARG A 157 40.61 -9.66 -25.58
N GLN A 158 39.77 -8.95 -24.81
CA GLN A 158 40.15 -7.65 -24.23
C GLN A 158 41.29 -7.75 -23.22
N ILE A 159 41.40 -8.86 -22.48
CA ILE A 159 42.51 -9.09 -21.55
C ILE A 159 43.70 -9.83 -22.18
N GLY A 160 43.67 -10.11 -23.48
CA GLY A 160 44.73 -10.86 -24.17
C GLY A 160 44.80 -12.36 -23.81
N ALA A 161 43.76 -12.92 -23.17
CA ALA A 161 43.71 -14.35 -22.88
C ALA A 161 43.22 -15.13 -24.10
N THR A 162 44.12 -15.87 -24.75
CA THR A 162 43.80 -16.70 -25.94
C THR A 162 43.25 -18.08 -25.59
N THR A 163 43.40 -18.51 -24.33
CA THR A 163 42.87 -19.77 -23.80
C THR A 163 42.36 -19.57 -22.38
N THR A 164 41.45 -20.43 -21.92
CA THR A 164 40.92 -20.36 -20.55
C THR A 164 42.01 -20.59 -19.49
N ALA A 165 43.04 -21.39 -19.81
CA ALA A 165 44.22 -21.56 -18.96
C ALA A 165 45.05 -20.27 -18.82
N GLY A 166 45.05 -19.42 -19.85
CA GLY A 166 45.75 -18.13 -19.86
C GLY A 166 45.07 -17.03 -19.03
N ILE A 167 43.85 -17.24 -18.51
CA ILE A 167 43.10 -16.21 -17.76
C ILE A 167 43.83 -15.82 -16.47
N GLY A 168 44.42 -16.78 -15.75
CA GLY A 168 45.17 -16.48 -14.52
C GLY A 168 46.41 -15.61 -14.76
N ALA A 169 47.19 -15.93 -15.81
CA ALA A 169 48.39 -15.19 -16.19
C ALA A 169 48.08 -13.80 -16.78
N ALA A 170 47.00 -13.68 -17.56
CA ALA A 170 46.54 -12.41 -18.14
C ALA A 170 45.86 -11.49 -17.11
N ALA A 171 45.24 -12.05 -16.07
CA ALA A 171 44.68 -11.26 -14.97
C ALA A 171 45.77 -10.74 -14.01
N SER A 172 46.93 -11.40 -13.95
CA SER A 172 48.08 -10.99 -13.12
C SER A 172 49.01 -9.94 -13.75
N THR A 173 48.81 -9.57 -15.03
CA THR A 173 49.66 -8.59 -15.74
C THR A 173 49.13 -7.14 -15.72
N GLY A 174 48.04 -6.86 -15.01
CA GLY A 174 47.63 -5.50 -14.65
C GLY A 174 48.47 -4.97 -13.48
N PRO A 175 48.79 -3.66 -13.41
CA PRO A 175 49.74 -3.13 -12.45
C PRO A 175 49.29 -3.46 -11.02
N ASP A 176 50.15 -4.21 -10.34
CA ASP A 176 50.05 -4.63 -8.95
C ASP A 176 49.97 -3.39 -8.04
N THR A 177 48.76 -2.90 -7.81
CA THR A 177 48.47 -1.72 -7.01
C THR A 177 47.55 -2.10 -5.88
N ARG A 178 47.99 -3.04 -5.04
CA ARG A 178 47.44 -3.17 -3.68
C ARG A 178 48.33 -3.94 -2.70
N ARG A 179 49.67 -3.85 -2.78
CA ARG A 179 50.54 -4.30 -1.67
C ARG A 179 52.01 -3.83 -1.67
N ALA A 180 52.34 -2.61 -2.08
CA ALA A 180 53.59 -1.96 -1.67
C ALA A 180 53.55 -0.46 -1.99
N ALA A 181 53.28 0.38 -1.00
CA ALA A 181 53.50 1.83 -1.11
C ALA A 181 54.50 2.24 -0.01
N GLY A 182 55.79 2.21 -0.36
CA GLY A 182 56.77 3.09 0.27
C GLY A 182 56.72 4.48 -0.40
N PRO A 183 57.16 5.55 0.27
CA PRO A 183 57.05 6.90 -0.28
C PRO A 183 58.04 7.09 -1.42
N VAL A 184 57.54 7.45 -2.61
CA VAL A 184 58.39 7.80 -3.76
C VAL A 184 58.66 9.32 -3.74
N PRO A 185 59.92 9.78 -3.99
CA PRO A 185 60.27 11.20 -3.95
C PRO A 185 59.69 11.97 -5.14
N ARG A 186 59.35 13.26 -4.90
CA ARG A 186 58.95 14.20 -5.95
C ARG A 186 60.14 14.58 -6.83
N ALA A 187 60.02 14.38 -8.14
CA ALA A 187 60.84 15.04 -9.16
C ALA A 187 59.93 15.91 -10.05
N ALA A 188 60.41 17.10 -10.36
CA ALA A 188 59.68 18.22 -10.95
C ALA A 188 59.27 17.97 -12.41
N GLY A 189 58.03 18.33 -12.75
CA GLY A 189 57.63 18.65 -14.12
C GLY A 189 57.32 20.15 -14.21
N PRO A 190 57.60 20.82 -15.35
CA PRO A 190 57.25 22.22 -15.52
C PRO A 190 55.73 22.38 -15.75
N ALA A 191 55.24 23.52 -15.28
CA ALA A 191 53.84 23.89 -15.13
C ALA A 191 53.13 24.19 -16.45
N PHE A 192 51.82 23.93 -16.49
CA PHE A 192 50.85 24.80 -17.16
C PHE A 192 49.55 24.86 -16.35
N ASP A 193 48.92 26.03 -16.41
CA ASP A 193 48.10 26.70 -15.40
C ASP A 193 46.76 26.07 -14.94
N ASN A 194 46.47 26.37 -13.68
CA ASN A 194 45.19 26.34 -12.94
C ASN A 194 44.24 27.48 -13.44
N PRO A 195 43.00 27.75 -12.93
CA PRO A 195 42.31 27.28 -11.69
C PRO A 195 40.81 26.91 -11.86
N GLY A 196 40.07 26.39 -10.88
CA GLY A 196 40.30 26.21 -9.44
C GLY A 196 39.26 25.26 -8.78
N ARG A 197 39.65 24.61 -7.66
CA ARG A 197 39.26 24.91 -6.23
C ARG A 197 37.87 24.33 -5.86
N ILE A 198 37.66 23.54 -4.80
CA ILE A 198 38.01 23.66 -3.36
C ILE A 198 37.66 22.31 -2.64
N ILE A 199 38.62 21.70 -1.94
CA ILE A 199 38.75 21.45 -0.47
C ILE A 199 38.18 20.11 0.07
N ASP A 200 39.12 19.41 0.70
CA ASP A 200 39.14 18.18 1.50
C ASP A 200 38.81 18.48 2.99
N THR A 201 38.31 17.49 3.74
CA THR A 201 38.84 17.21 5.09
C THR A 201 38.36 15.87 5.65
N ALA A 202 39.31 15.19 6.30
CA ALA A 202 39.31 13.81 6.75
C ALA A 202 39.08 13.64 8.27
N GLY A 203 39.03 12.36 8.72
CA GLY A 203 39.36 11.90 10.08
C GLY A 203 38.68 10.55 10.41
N ARG A 204 39.31 9.36 10.31
CA ARG A 204 40.40 8.66 11.06
C ARG A 204 39.99 7.97 12.38
N LEU A 205 40.67 6.82 12.61
CA LEU A 205 40.80 5.91 13.77
C LEU A 205 39.81 4.71 13.76
N GLY A 206 40.17 3.42 13.73
CA GLY A 206 41.42 2.67 13.92
C GLY A 206 41.47 1.97 15.29
N ILE A 207 41.41 0.62 15.35
CA ILE A 207 42.10 -0.31 16.31
C ILE A 207 41.65 -1.78 16.09
N ASP A 208 42.51 -2.69 16.55
CA ASP A 208 42.90 -4.03 16.10
C ASP A 208 42.27 -5.23 16.86
N ARG A 209 42.55 -6.43 16.34
CA ARG A 209 42.17 -7.81 16.72
C ARG A 209 42.76 -8.28 18.06
N THR A 210 42.11 -9.27 18.69
CA THR A 210 42.56 -10.69 18.84
C THR A 210 41.87 -11.38 20.02
N THR A 211 41.47 -12.65 19.82
CA THR A 211 41.64 -13.83 20.71
C THR A 211 40.61 -14.95 20.42
N ARG A 212 41.09 -16.19 20.47
CA ARG A 212 40.40 -17.51 20.53
C ARG A 212 41.23 -18.32 21.56
N PRO A 213 40.84 -19.54 21.99
CA PRO A 213 39.54 -20.25 22.04
C PRO A 213 39.32 -20.88 23.44
N VAL A 214 38.32 -21.76 23.65
CA VAL A 214 38.39 -23.04 24.44
C VAL A 214 37.08 -23.86 24.27
N ALA A 215 37.24 -25.19 24.30
CA ALA A 215 36.29 -26.28 24.09
C ALA A 215 35.36 -26.61 25.28
N GLY A 216 34.35 -27.46 25.05
CA GLY A 216 33.53 -28.06 26.11
C GLY A 216 32.59 -29.16 25.62
N SER A 217 32.81 -30.37 26.14
CA SER A 217 32.17 -31.68 25.95
C SER A 217 30.73 -31.82 26.47
N GLY A 218 30.02 -32.88 26.06
CA GLY A 218 28.91 -33.44 26.87
C GLY A 218 28.01 -34.44 26.13
N ALA A 219 28.15 -35.72 26.44
CA ALA A 219 27.34 -36.85 25.98
C ALA A 219 26.13 -37.14 26.90
N ALA A 220 25.09 -37.84 26.41
CA ALA A 220 24.44 -39.02 27.05
C ALA A 220 23.03 -39.34 26.48
N HIS A 221 22.87 -40.59 26.00
CA HIS A 221 21.86 -41.63 26.36
C HIS A 221 20.40 -41.23 26.71
N ASP A 222 19.33 -41.99 26.44
CA ASP A 222 19.04 -43.22 25.67
C ASP A 222 17.50 -43.43 25.74
N ARG A 223 16.94 -44.14 24.74
CA ARG A 223 15.74 -45.03 24.73
C ARG A 223 14.45 -44.69 25.49
N LEU A 224 13.29 -44.86 24.81
CA LEU A 224 12.38 -46.03 25.00
C LEU A 224 11.05 -45.91 24.19
N LEU A 225 10.55 -47.09 23.76
CA LEU A 225 9.21 -47.46 23.25
C LEU A 225 8.90 -47.37 21.74
N GLY A 226 8.85 -48.54 21.09
CA GLY A 226 7.81 -48.88 20.09
C GLY A 226 6.91 -49.98 20.67
N PRO A 227 6.12 -50.74 19.88
CA PRO A 227 5.51 -50.50 18.56
C PRO A 227 3.97 -50.77 18.60
N LEU A 228 3.25 -50.72 17.45
CA LEU A 228 2.15 -51.64 17.03
C LEU A 228 1.30 -51.11 15.83
N LEU A 229 1.63 -51.61 14.62
CA LEU A 229 0.74 -52.14 13.53
C LEU A 229 -0.38 -51.24 12.88
N PRO A 230 -1.02 -51.66 11.75
CA PRO A 230 -0.66 -51.24 10.39
C PRO A 230 -1.87 -50.61 9.64
N PHE A 231 -1.71 -50.08 8.41
CA PHE A 231 -2.71 -50.23 7.33
C PHE A 231 -2.19 -49.58 6.05
N ARG A 232 -1.91 -50.43 5.05
CA ARG A 232 -1.73 -50.05 3.65
C ARG A 232 -3.09 -49.65 3.08
N THR A 233 -3.17 -48.51 2.40
CA THR A 233 -4.04 -48.38 1.22
C THR A 233 -3.34 -47.49 0.19
N ALA A 234 -3.04 -48.08 -0.96
CA ALA A 234 -2.55 -47.37 -2.14
C ALA A 234 -3.68 -46.52 -2.71
N LEU A 235 -3.41 -45.25 -3.02
CA LEU A 235 -4.29 -44.43 -3.85
C LEU A 235 -3.47 -43.82 -5.00
N MET A 236 -3.77 -44.27 -6.21
CA MET A 236 -3.27 -43.71 -7.46
C MET A 236 -3.58 -42.21 -7.54
N ILE A 237 -2.57 -41.40 -7.83
CA ILE A 237 -2.73 -39.98 -8.18
C ILE A 237 -2.68 -39.89 -9.72
N PRO A 238 -3.71 -39.37 -10.42
CA PRO A 238 -3.66 -39.20 -11.86
C PRO A 238 -2.69 -38.08 -12.25
N SER A 239 -1.91 -38.33 -13.30
CA SER A 239 -0.94 -37.39 -13.88
C SER A 239 -1.61 -36.12 -14.39
N GLN A 240 -1.09 -34.96 -14.00
CA GLN A 240 -1.55 -33.67 -14.53
C GLN A 240 -1.04 -33.48 -15.96
N ALA A 241 -1.99 -33.41 -16.89
CA ALA A 241 -1.77 -33.11 -18.30
C ALA A 241 -1.02 -31.78 -18.51
N ALA A 242 -0.06 -31.82 -19.43
CA ALA A 242 0.78 -30.72 -19.87
C ALA A 242 -0.05 -29.51 -20.34
N ARG A 243 0.26 -28.33 -19.78
CA ARG A 243 -0.30 -27.05 -20.20
C ARG A 243 0.38 -26.61 -21.51
N ARG A 244 -0.37 -26.48 -22.60
CA ARG A 244 0.11 -25.89 -23.87
C ARG A 244 0.43 -24.39 -23.71
N PRO A 245 1.55 -23.87 -24.23
CA PRO A 245 1.80 -22.43 -24.32
C PRO A 245 0.99 -21.78 -25.46
N VAL A 246 0.50 -20.56 -25.20
CA VAL A 246 -0.14 -19.67 -26.18
C VAL A 246 0.96 -18.95 -26.98
N PRO A 247 0.80 -18.70 -28.30
CA PRO A 247 1.86 -18.11 -29.13
C PRO A 247 2.13 -16.64 -28.74
N ALA A 248 3.41 -16.25 -28.68
CA ALA A 248 3.79 -14.84 -28.52
C ALA A 248 3.98 -14.19 -29.90
N THR A 249 3.18 -13.16 -30.18
CA THR A 249 3.41 -12.21 -31.27
C THR A 249 4.65 -11.36 -30.98
N ARG A 250 5.52 -11.19 -31.99
CA ARG A 250 6.77 -10.42 -31.95
C ARG A 250 6.56 -8.99 -31.39
N PRO A 251 7.43 -8.49 -30.50
CA PRO A 251 7.53 -7.06 -30.25
C PRO A 251 8.33 -6.37 -31.37
N VAL A 252 7.74 -5.36 -31.99
CA VAL A 252 8.43 -4.42 -32.88
C VAL A 252 9.29 -3.49 -31.99
N PRO A 253 10.60 -3.31 -32.26
CA PRO A 253 11.38 -2.30 -31.55
C PRO A 253 10.97 -0.90 -32.06
N ALA A 254 10.47 -0.04 -31.17
CA ALA A 254 10.11 1.33 -31.52
C ALA A 254 10.95 2.34 -30.71
N THR A 255 11.90 2.97 -31.40
CA THR A 255 12.79 4.02 -30.89
C THR A 255 12.16 5.40 -31.08
N GLY A 256 11.93 6.15 -30.00
CA GLY A 256 11.53 7.56 -30.07
C GLY A 256 11.71 8.30 -28.72
N PRO A 257 11.98 9.62 -28.73
CA PRO A 257 12.39 10.40 -27.54
C PRO A 257 11.34 10.46 -26.42
N GLY A 258 10.04 10.39 -26.74
CA GLY A 258 8.96 10.32 -25.74
C GLY A 258 8.80 8.96 -25.05
N PHE A 259 9.47 7.90 -25.51
CA PHE A 259 9.44 6.57 -24.88
C PHE A 259 10.34 6.49 -23.64
N ALA A 260 11.35 7.35 -23.53
CA ALA A 260 12.31 7.31 -22.41
C ALA A 260 11.73 7.77 -21.07
N PHE A 261 10.77 8.71 -21.06
CA PHE A 261 10.37 9.41 -19.84
C PHE A 261 9.62 8.54 -18.81
N GLY A 262 8.60 7.77 -19.24
CA GLY A 262 7.83 6.92 -18.33
C GLY A 262 8.66 5.79 -17.72
N ASP A 263 9.52 5.18 -18.53
CA ASP A 263 10.43 4.13 -18.08
C ASP A 263 11.53 4.68 -17.17
N PHE A 264 12.08 5.84 -17.52
CA PHE A 264 13.05 6.55 -16.67
C PHE A 264 12.44 6.90 -15.32
N LEU A 265 11.24 7.49 -15.28
CA LEU A 265 10.55 7.81 -14.03
C LEU A 265 10.33 6.57 -13.18
N LEU A 266 9.71 5.52 -13.73
CA LEU A 266 9.38 4.32 -12.96
C LEU A 266 10.64 3.57 -12.48
N ASN A 267 11.72 3.53 -13.28
CA ASN A 267 13.00 2.97 -12.84
C ASN A 267 13.66 3.80 -11.74
N THR A 268 13.56 5.13 -11.84
CA THR A 268 14.08 6.08 -10.86
C THR A 268 13.34 5.95 -9.53
N VAL A 269 12.01 5.96 -9.53
CA VAL A 269 11.23 5.89 -8.28
C VAL A 269 11.29 4.51 -7.62
N SER A 270 11.38 3.43 -8.42
CA SER A 270 11.36 2.05 -7.90
C SER A 270 12.75 1.42 -7.64
N ALA A 271 13.83 2.21 -7.77
CA ALA A 271 15.21 1.75 -7.57
C ALA A 271 15.46 1.16 -6.16
N SER A 272 14.84 1.75 -5.13
CA SER A 272 14.89 1.29 -3.73
C SER A 272 13.52 1.38 -3.05
N HIS A 273 13.34 0.66 -1.94
CA HIS A 273 12.11 0.78 -1.13
C HIS A 273 11.95 2.19 -0.55
N ALA A 274 13.05 2.79 -0.06
CA ALA A 274 13.04 4.15 0.46
C ALA A 274 12.57 5.17 -0.59
N ARG A 275 13.08 5.08 -1.83
CA ARG A 275 12.66 5.94 -2.94
C ARG A 275 11.20 5.73 -3.31
N ALA A 276 10.74 4.48 -3.37
CA ALA A 276 9.34 4.18 -3.67
C ALA A 276 8.41 4.78 -2.61
N CYS A 277 8.72 4.61 -1.32
CA CYS A 277 7.94 5.19 -0.23
C CYS A 277 7.98 6.73 -0.26
N ALA A 278 9.14 7.34 -0.47
CA ALA A 278 9.27 8.80 -0.54
C ALA A 278 8.40 9.40 -1.66
N TRP A 279 8.42 8.80 -2.84
CA TRP A 279 7.58 9.25 -3.96
C TRP A 279 6.09 8.98 -3.75
N LEU A 280 5.71 7.89 -3.05
CA LEU A 280 4.32 7.67 -2.66
C LEU A 280 3.85 8.70 -1.63
N VAL A 281 4.68 9.06 -0.66
CA VAL A 281 4.38 10.15 0.28
C VAL A 281 4.26 11.47 -0.46
N ALA A 282 5.18 11.79 -1.38
CA ALA A 282 5.08 13.00 -2.21
C ALA A 282 3.77 13.05 -3.02
N LEU A 283 3.36 11.92 -3.61
CA LEU A 283 2.06 11.79 -4.27
C LEU A 283 0.90 12.05 -3.30
N CYS A 284 0.94 11.47 -2.09
CA CYS A 284 -0.08 11.69 -1.07
C CYS A 284 -0.15 13.17 -0.65
N LEU A 285 1.00 13.83 -0.46
CA LEU A 285 1.05 15.25 -0.11
C LEU A 285 0.43 16.11 -1.22
N VAL A 286 0.76 15.84 -2.49
CA VAL A 286 0.16 16.55 -3.63
C VAL A 286 -1.35 16.33 -3.70
N CYS A 287 -1.81 15.08 -3.54
CA CYS A 287 -3.23 14.77 -3.68
C CYS A 287 -4.09 15.16 -2.47
N PHE A 288 -3.54 15.10 -1.25
CA PHE A 288 -4.32 15.12 0.00
C PHE A 288 -4.10 16.34 0.88
N LEU A 289 -3.03 17.12 0.67
CA LEU A 289 -2.74 18.30 1.50
C LEU A 289 -3.52 19.57 1.05
N PRO A 290 -3.66 19.87 -0.26
CA PRO A 290 -4.36 21.08 -0.70
C PRO A 290 -5.86 21.03 -0.37
N GLY A 291 -6.34 21.97 0.45
CA GLY A 291 -7.73 22.05 0.85
C GLY A 291 -7.99 21.72 2.32
N GLN A 292 -7.02 21.15 3.04
CA GLN A 292 -7.19 20.72 4.44
C GLN A 292 -7.67 21.84 5.38
N ILE A 293 -7.15 23.06 5.20
CA ILE A 293 -7.51 24.26 5.99
C ILE A 293 -8.63 25.07 5.32
N SER A 294 -8.59 25.21 3.99
CA SER A 294 -9.47 26.16 3.28
C SER A 294 -10.88 25.64 3.01
N LEU A 295 -11.08 24.31 3.04
CA LEU A 295 -12.38 23.67 2.93
C LEU A 295 -13.11 23.74 4.27
N GLN A 296 -14.34 24.25 4.24
CA GLN A 296 -15.29 24.13 5.35
C GLN A 296 -15.56 22.66 5.71
N PRO A 297 -16.19 22.37 6.87
CA PRO A 297 -16.75 21.05 7.13
C PRO A 297 -17.69 20.62 5.98
N MET A 298 -17.28 19.58 5.26
CA MET A 298 -17.90 19.00 4.09
C MET A 298 -18.79 17.82 4.49
N ASP A 299 -19.94 17.65 3.83
CA ASP A 299 -20.89 16.56 4.11
C ASP A 299 -21.51 16.64 5.54
N ARG A 300 -22.54 15.85 5.78
CA ARG A 300 -23.36 15.86 6.99
C ARG A 300 -22.64 15.23 8.17
N ASP A 301 -21.76 14.27 7.90
CA ASP A 301 -21.18 13.41 8.92
C ASP A 301 -19.84 13.94 9.47
N GLU A 302 -19.00 14.59 8.66
CA GLU A 302 -17.73 15.21 9.12
C GLU A 302 -17.93 16.12 10.35
N PRO A 303 -18.81 17.14 10.31
CA PRO A 303 -19.00 18.02 11.46
C PRO A 303 -19.57 17.29 12.68
N ARG A 304 -20.29 16.18 12.51
CA ARG A 304 -20.79 15.37 13.64
C ARG A 304 -19.68 14.58 14.32
N PHE A 305 -18.71 14.07 13.56
CA PHE A 305 -17.53 13.43 14.13
C PHE A 305 -16.66 14.46 14.84
N ALA A 306 -16.35 15.57 14.16
CA ALA A 306 -15.54 16.65 14.72
C ALA A 306 -16.16 17.21 16.00
N GLN A 307 -17.47 17.51 15.99
CA GLN A 307 -18.17 18.02 17.17
C GLN A 307 -18.19 17.04 18.34
N ALA A 308 -18.41 15.75 18.10
CA ALA A 308 -18.37 14.76 19.17
C ALA A 308 -16.98 14.64 19.79
N SER A 309 -15.92 14.64 18.97
CA SER A 309 -14.53 14.68 19.45
C SER A 309 -14.20 15.96 20.21
N LYS A 310 -14.70 17.11 19.76
CA LYS A 310 -14.59 18.39 20.45
C LYS A 310 -15.24 18.31 21.84
N GLN A 311 -16.45 17.77 21.91
CA GLN A 311 -17.20 17.62 23.16
C GLN A 311 -16.50 16.69 24.15
N MET A 312 -15.78 15.66 23.69
CA MET A 312 -14.93 14.83 24.58
C MET A 312 -13.82 15.66 25.25
N LEU A 313 -13.21 16.61 24.52
CA LEU A 313 -12.21 17.53 25.08
C LEU A 313 -12.82 18.60 26.00
N GLU A 314 -14.03 19.06 25.70
CA GLU A 314 -14.76 20.03 26.51
C GLU A 314 -15.20 19.44 27.86
N THR A 315 -15.67 18.19 27.85
CA THR A 315 -16.20 17.51 29.04
C THR A 315 -15.14 16.73 29.82
N GLY A 316 -13.98 16.45 29.22
CA GLY A 316 -12.98 15.52 29.76
C GLY A 316 -13.41 14.05 29.67
N ASP A 317 -14.49 13.76 28.95
CA ASP A 317 -15.06 12.43 28.82
C ASP A 317 -14.46 11.66 27.64
N GLY A 318 -13.53 10.75 27.94
CA GLY A 318 -12.92 9.87 26.95
C GLY A 318 -13.74 8.64 26.55
N VAL A 319 -14.93 8.40 27.13
CA VAL A 319 -15.66 7.13 27.03
C VAL A 319 -17.02 7.28 26.36
N ASP A 320 -17.88 8.18 26.85
CA ASP A 320 -19.23 8.38 26.29
C ASP A 320 -19.20 9.38 25.13
N ILE A 321 -19.67 8.93 23.96
CA ILE A 321 -19.62 9.71 22.72
C ILE A 321 -20.96 10.42 22.58
N ARG A 322 -20.95 11.76 22.63
CA ARG A 322 -22.17 12.58 22.56
C ARG A 322 -22.13 13.58 21.42
N PHE A 323 -23.32 14.04 21.00
CA PHE A 323 -23.48 15.20 20.14
C PHE A 323 -24.53 16.09 20.81
N GLN A 324 -24.07 17.19 21.42
CA GLN A 324 -24.87 18.00 22.34
C GLN A 324 -25.46 17.11 23.46
N GLY A 325 -26.78 17.17 23.67
CA GLY A 325 -27.49 16.37 24.67
C GLY A 325 -27.68 14.90 24.30
N GLU A 326 -27.48 14.50 23.05
CA GLU A 326 -27.79 13.14 22.57
C GLU A 326 -26.58 12.20 22.64
N ALA A 327 -26.80 10.96 23.09
CA ALA A 327 -25.81 9.89 23.00
C ALA A 327 -25.63 9.42 21.54
N ARG A 328 -24.40 9.15 21.13
CA ARG A 328 -24.04 8.78 19.75
C ARG A 328 -23.40 7.40 19.70
N HIS A 329 -24.16 6.36 20.05
CA HIS A 329 -23.70 4.95 20.01
C HIS A 329 -23.67 4.31 18.60
N LYS A 330 -23.37 5.10 17.55
CA LYS A 330 -23.36 4.66 16.15
C LYS A 330 -22.02 4.10 15.68
N LYS A 331 -20.92 4.52 16.33
CA LYS A 331 -19.56 4.14 15.98
C LYS A 331 -18.71 3.97 17.24
N PRO A 332 -17.72 3.07 17.22
CA PRO A 332 -16.80 2.92 18.34
C PRO A 332 -15.79 4.09 18.41
N VAL A 333 -15.09 4.18 19.54
CA VAL A 333 -14.35 5.39 19.97
C VAL A 333 -13.07 5.70 19.19
N GLY A 334 -12.51 4.74 18.45
CA GLY A 334 -11.13 4.81 17.96
C GLY A 334 -10.84 6.04 17.08
N ILE A 335 -11.79 6.44 16.22
CA ILE A 335 -11.63 7.66 15.42
C ILE A 335 -11.72 8.93 16.27
N TYR A 336 -12.57 8.91 17.29
CA TYR A 336 -12.81 10.06 18.15
C TYR A 336 -11.59 10.37 19.02
N TRP A 337 -10.95 9.32 19.56
CA TRP A 337 -9.66 9.45 20.25
C TRP A 337 -8.56 10.00 19.34
N ALA A 338 -8.46 9.50 18.10
CA ALA A 338 -7.45 10.01 17.16
C ALA A 338 -7.66 11.49 16.84
N GLN A 339 -8.91 11.93 16.66
CA GLN A 339 -9.28 13.32 16.43
C GLN A 339 -9.02 14.19 17.67
N ALA A 340 -9.47 13.76 18.85
CA ALA A 340 -9.24 14.47 20.10
C ALA A 340 -7.74 14.63 20.40
N ALA A 341 -6.93 13.58 20.19
CA ALA A 341 -5.49 13.64 20.36
C ALA A 341 -4.82 14.63 19.39
N SER A 342 -5.29 14.68 18.13
CA SER A 342 -4.79 15.63 17.14
C SER A 342 -5.08 17.08 17.54
N VAL A 343 -6.28 17.35 18.05
CA VAL A 343 -6.69 18.68 18.51
C VAL A 343 -5.94 19.08 19.78
N ALA A 344 -5.82 18.17 20.76
CA ALA A 344 -5.06 18.40 21.97
C ALA A 344 -3.57 18.70 21.67
N ALA A 345 -2.99 18.02 20.69
CA ALA A 345 -1.64 18.35 20.20
C ALA A 345 -1.59 19.74 19.55
N GLY A 346 -2.61 20.12 18.78
CA GLY A 346 -2.73 21.47 18.22
C GLY A 346 -2.83 22.55 19.30
N GLU A 347 -3.59 22.31 20.37
CA GLU A 347 -3.67 23.20 21.54
C GLU A 347 -2.31 23.35 22.23
N ALA A 348 -1.62 22.23 22.47
CA ALA A 348 -0.29 22.22 23.07
C ALA A 348 0.77 22.94 22.21
N LEU A 349 0.58 22.97 20.89
CA LEU A 349 1.43 23.67 19.93
C LEU A 349 1.02 25.14 19.69
N GLY A 350 -0.03 25.63 20.37
CA GLY A 350 -0.46 27.02 20.29
C GLY A 350 -1.27 27.38 19.03
N VAL A 351 -1.95 26.42 18.39
CA VAL A 351 -2.82 26.71 17.24
C VAL A 351 -4.02 27.56 17.70
N PRO A 352 -4.25 28.75 17.11
CA PRO A 352 -5.38 29.60 17.48
C PRO A 352 -6.72 28.89 17.25
N GLN A 353 -7.63 28.97 18.22
CA GLN A 353 -8.96 28.35 18.15
C GLN A 353 -8.92 26.86 17.73
N ALA A 354 -7.92 26.10 18.19
CA ALA A 354 -7.69 24.71 17.81
C ALA A 354 -8.95 23.82 17.87
N ARG A 355 -9.82 24.02 18.87
CA ARG A 355 -11.07 23.24 19.02
C ARG A 355 -12.08 23.44 17.89
N THR A 356 -12.01 24.53 17.13
CA THR A 356 -12.89 24.82 15.99
C THR A 356 -12.16 24.78 14.65
N GLU A 357 -10.86 24.47 14.64
CA GLU A 357 -10.06 24.31 13.42
C GLU A 357 -10.28 22.92 12.80
N ILE A 358 -11.06 22.86 11.72
CA ILE A 358 -11.46 21.59 11.09
C ILE A 358 -10.26 20.79 10.57
N ALA A 359 -9.17 21.46 10.16
CA ALA A 359 -7.97 20.78 9.66
C ALA A 359 -7.37 19.81 10.71
N LEU A 360 -7.42 20.16 12.00
CA LEU A 360 -6.90 19.30 13.06
C LEU A 360 -7.69 17.99 13.18
N TYR A 361 -8.99 18.02 12.91
CA TYR A 361 -9.85 16.82 12.92
C TYR A 361 -9.66 15.94 11.67
N ARG A 362 -9.09 16.49 10.59
CA ARG A 362 -8.78 15.77 9.34
C ARG A 362 -7.40 15.09 9.36
N ILE A 363 -6.50 15.46 10.27
CA ILE A 363 -5.17 14.85 10.39
C ILE A 363 -5.24 13.31 10.50
N PRO A 364 -6.11 12.70 11.35
CA PRO A 364 -6.26 11.24 11.37
C PRO A 364 -6.65 10.65 9.99
N SER A 365 -7.49 11.35 9.23
CA SER A 365 -7.88 10.92 7.89
C SER A 365 -6.73 11.03 6.89
N LEU A 366 -5.93 12.10 6.95
CA LEU A 366 -4.75 12.32 6.13
C LEU A 366 -3.66 11.27 6.41
N VAL A 367 -3.39 11.00 7.69
CA VAL A 367 -2.46 9.95 8.13
C VAL A 367 -2.99 8.58 7.71
N GLY A 368 -4.28 8.31 7.90
CA GLY A 368 -4.94 7.08 7.47
C GLY A 368 -4.82 6.85 5.96
N ALA A 369 -5.04 7.88 5.14
CA ALA A 369 -4.93 7.79 3.68
C ALA A 369 -3.48 7.52 3.24
N THR A 370 -2.52 8.26 3.81
CA THR A 370 -1.09 8.07 3.51
C THR A 370 -0.61 6.68 3.94
N ALA A 371 -1.00 6.23 5.14
CA ALA A 371 -0.72 4.89 5.62
C ALA A 371 -1.36 3.82 4.71
N ALA A 372 -2.59 4.02 4.25
CA ALA A 372 -3.26 3.11 3.32
C ALA A 372 -2.49 2.95 2.00
N VAL A 373 -1.92 4.02 1.45
CA VAL A 373 -1.10 3.96 0.22
C VAL A 373 0.20 3.20 0.45
N LEU A 374 0.90 3.47 1.56
CA LEU A 374 2.13 2.76 1.91
C LEU A 374 1.88 1.27 2.22
N LEU A 375 0.77 0.97 2.90
CA LEU A 375 0.34 -0.40 3.15
C LEU A 375 -0.13 -1.08 1.87
N ALA A 376 -0.72 -0.36 0.91
CA ALA A 376 -1.07 -0.89 -0.40
C ALA A 376 0.20 -1.28 -1.18
N TYR A 377 1.26 -0.46 -1.11
CA TYR A 377 2.58 -0.82 -1.65
C TYR A 377 3.14 -2.08 -0.98
N TRP A 378 3.12 -2.12 0.36
CA TRP A 378 3.57 -3.29 1.10
C TRP A 378 2.75 -4.55 0.78
N ALA A 379 1.43 -4.45 0.65
CA ALA A 379 0.56 -5.56 0.25
C ALA A 379 0.86 -6.01 -1.19
N ALA A 380 1.04 -5.07 -2.12
CA ALA A 380 1.34 -5.33 -3.52
C ALA A 380 2.67 -6.08 -3.72
N LEU A 381 3.66 -5.88 -2.84
CA LEU A 381 4.94 -6.61 -2.88
C LEU A 381 4.79 -8.13 -2.69
N ALA A 382 3.65 -8.63 -2.20
CA ALA A 382 3.37 -10.07 -2.16
C ALA A 382 3.07 -10.66 -3.55
N PHE A 383 2.68 -9.81 -4.52
CA PHE A 383 2.23 -10.23 -5.86
C PHE A 383 3.13 -9.72 -6.98
N LEU A 384 3.76 -8.55 -6.78
CA LEU A 384 4.43 -7.78 -7.82
C LEU A 384 5.86 -7.41 -7.39
N PRO A 385 6.81 -7.30 -8.34
CA PRO A 385 8.09 -6.68 -8.08
C PRO A 385 7.90 -5.20 -7.76
N ARG A 386 8.91 -4.58 -7.16
CA ARG A 386 8.88 -3.19 -6.67
C ARG A 386 8.27 -2.18 -7.65
N ARG A 387 8.64 -2.23 -8.94
CA ARG A 387 8.09 -1.36 -9.99
C ARG A 387 6.56 -1.49 -10.12
N GLY A 388 6.06 -2.72 -10.20
CA GLY A 388 4.63 -2.98 -10.28
C GLY A 388 3.89 -2.67 -8.97
N ALA A 389 4.51 -2.97 -7.82
CA ALA A 389 3.95 -2.65 -6.52
C ALA A 389 3.81 -1.13 -6.31
N PHE A 390 4.81 -0.35 -6.73
CA PHE A 390 4.75 1.11 -6.73
C PHE A 390 3.62 1.61 -7.63
N LEU A 391 3.53 1.12 -8.87
CA LEU A 391 2.49 1.54 -9.80
C LEU A 391 1.07 1.23 -9.28
N ALA A 392 0.86 0.07 -8.67
CA ALA A 392 -0.42 -0.30 -8.06
C ALA A 392 -0.79 0.62 -6.88
N ALA A 393 0.18 0.90 -6.01
CA ALA A 393 -0.02 1.81 -4.87
C ALA A 393 -0.25 3.25 -5.31
N ALA A 394 0.49 3.73 -6.31
CA ALA A 394 0.32 5.07 -6.88
C ALA A 394 -1.04 5.22 -7.57
N LEU A 395 -1.52 4.19 -8.28
CA LEU A 395 -2.85 4.18 -8.88
C LEU A 395 -3.97 4.25 -7.83
N PHE A 396 -3.79 3.57 -6.69
CA PHE A 396 -4.70 3.67 -5.55
C PHE A 396 -4.60 5.04 -4.84
N GLY A 397 -3.38 5.55 -4.61
CA GLY A 397 -3.14 6.85 -4.00
C GLY A 397 -3.68 8.03 -4.81
N ALA A 398 -3.68 7.88 -6.14
CA ALA A 398 -4.23 8.85 -7.07
C ALA A 398 -5.76 8.75 -7.24
N CYS A 399 -6.44 7.83 -6.55
CA CYS A 399 -7.86 7.64 -6.80
C CYS A 399 -8.72 8.73 -6.15
N LEU A 400 -9.73 9.19 -6.89
CA LEU A 400 -10.56 10.34 -6.49
C LEU A 400 -11.26 10.13 -5.14
N MET A 401 -11.77 8.93 -4.87
CA MET A 401 -12.45 8.61 -3.60
C MET A 401 -11.50 8.70 -2.40
N LEU A 402 -10.26 8.21 -2.53
CA LEU A 402 -9.30 8.30 -1.43
C LEU A 402 -8.90 9.74 -1.15
N ALA A 403 -8.72 10.55 -2.20
CA ALA A 403 -8.45 11.97 -2.06
C ALA A 403 -9.61 12.71 -1.37
N ALA A 404 -10.86 12.42 -1.74
CA ALA A 404 -12.03 12.99 -1.08
C ALA A 404 -12.10 12.59 0.40
N GLU A 405 -11.96 11.30 0.73
CA GLU A 405 -12.03 10.83 2.12
C GLU A 405 -10.84 11.29 2.98
N ALA A 406 -9.68 11.60 2.38
CA ALA A 406 -8.55 12.22 3.08
C ALA A 406 -8.85 13.65 3.57
N HIS A 407 -9.82 14.33 2.96
CA HIS A 407 -10.29 15.68 3.34
C HIS A 407 -11.54 15.65 4.22
N LEU A 408 -11.96 14.47 4.68
CA LEU A 408 -13.14 14.31 5.51
C LEU A 408 -12.72 13.73 6.85
N ALA A 409 -13.05 14.41 7.96
CA ALA A 409 -12.80 13.96 9.32
C ALA A 409 -13.70 12.76 9.72
N LYS A 410 -13.55 11.64 9.01
CA LYS A 410 -14.35 10.41 9.08
C LYS A 410 -13.48 9.18 9.30
N THR A 411 -14.12 8.04 9.48
CA THR A 411 -13.50 6.75 9.82
C THR A 411 -12.77 6.05 8.67
N ASP A 412 -13.04 6.43 7.42
CA ASP A 412 -12.93 5.53 6.26
C ASP A 412 -11.50 5.28 5.79
N THR A 413 -10.63 6.30 5.81
CA THR A 413 -9.24 6.13 5.40
C THR A 413 -8.44 5.31 6.42
N LEU A 414 -8.69 5.53 7.72
CA LEU A 414 -8.07 4.75 8.80
C LEU A 414 -8.55 3.29 8.79
N LEU A 415 -9.86 3.07 8.57
CA LEU A 415 -10.40 1.73 8.34
C LEU A 415 -9.73 1.06 7.13
N THR A 416 -9.56 1.80 6.04
CA THR A 416 -8.93 1.31 4.81
C THR A 416 -7.49 0.89 5.06
N ALA A 417 -6.70 1.68 5.78
CA ALA A 417 -5.34 1.30 6.18
C ALA A 417 -5.33 0.00 6.99
N CYS A 418 -6.21 -0.13 7.99
CA CYS A 418 -6.35 -1.32 8.82
C CYS A 418 -6.72 -2.57 8.00
N ALA A 419 -7.65 -2.43 7.05
CA ALA A 419 -8.06 -3.51 6.15
C ALA A 419 -6.90 -3.95 5.24
N ILE A 420 -6.13 -3.02 4.68
CA ILE A 420 -5.01 -3.33 3.79
C ILE A 420 -3.87 -4.01 4.55
N ALA A 421 -3.55 -3.55 5.76
CA ALA A 421 -2.56 -4.20 6.62
C ALA A 421 -2.93 -5.68 6.84
N SER A 422 -4.20 -5.93 7.14
CA SER A 422 -4.71 -7.28 7.39
C SER A 422 -4.74 -8.12 6.10
N LEU A 423 -5.24 -7.57 4.98
CA LEU A 423 -5.25 -8.26 3.69
C LEU A 423 -3.84 -8.55 3.16
N GLY A 424 -2.88 -7.64 3.34
CA GLY A 424 -1.50 -7.82 2.91
C GLY A 424 -0.75 -8.89 3.70
N ALA A 425 -1.06 -9.06 4.99
CA ALA A 425 -0.56 -10.16 5.80
C ALA A 425 -1.25 -11.49 5.43
N LEU A 426 -2.57 -11.45 5.20
CA LEU A 426 -3.36 -12.60 4.78
C LEU A 426 -2.89 -13.13 3.42
N ALA A 427 -2.58 -12.24 2.48
CA ALA A 427 -2.02 -12.58 1.18
C ALA A 427 -0.72 -13.40 1.31
N ARG A 428 0.16 -12.99 2.22
CA ARG A 428 1.42 -13.71 2.50
C ARG A 428 1.18 -15.08 3.15
N ALA A 429 0.19 -15.20 4.02
CA ALA A 429 -0.21 -16.50 4.57
C ALA A 429 -0.74 -17.44 3.47
N TRP A 430 -1.56 -16.92 2.55
CA TRP A 430 -2.12 -17.71 1.45
C TRP A 430 -1.08 -18.11 0.38
N LEU A 431 -0.24 -17.17 -0.04
CA LEU A 431 0.78 -17.40 -1.08
C LEU A 431 1.99 -18.17 -0.53
N GLY A 432 2.30 -18.01 0.75
CA GLY A 432 3.39 -18.69 1.46
C GLY A 432 3.00 -20.03 2.08
N ARG A 433 1.81 -20.57 1.78
CA ARG A 433 1.30 -21.81 2.40
C ARG A 433 2.17 -23.06 2.19
N SER A 434 3.04 -23.04 1.17
CA SER A 434 4.00 -24.11 0.87
C SER A 434 5.44 -23.76 1.27
N GLY A 435 5.64 -22.68 2.02
CA GLY A 435 6.95 -22.15 2.42
C GLY A 435 6.89 -21.45 3.79
N PRO A 436 7.86 -20.58 4.10
CA PRO A 436 7.81 -19.82 5.34
C PRO A 436 6.61 -18.85 5.31
N GLY A 437 5.76 -18.97 6.33
CA GLY A 437 4.57 -18.13 6.49
C GLY A 437 4.89 -16.64 6.75
N PRO A 438 3.89 -15.82 7.12
CA PRO A 438 4.12 -14.40 7.36
C PRO A 438 5.15 -14.18 8.47
N SER A 439 5.93 -13.10 8.36
CA SER A 439 6.88 -12.69 9.41
C SER A 439 6.13 -12.26 10.69
N THR A 440 6.86 -12.08 11.80
CA THR A 440 6.27 -11.56 13.05
C THR A 440 5.65 -10.18 12.85
N ALA A 441 6.34 -9.28 12.13
CA ALA A 441 5.79 -7.99 11.75
C ALA A 441 4.51 -8.13 10.91
N GLY A 442 4.47 -9.09 9.97
CA GLY A 442 3.26 -9.36 9.19
C GLY A 442 2.08 -9.86 10.04
N ARG A 443 2.33 -10.72 11.03
CA ARG A 443 1.30 -11.16 11.98
C ARG A 443 0.80 -10.02 12.86
N LEU A 444 1.71 -9.18 13.36
CA LEU A 444 1.33 -8.00 14.14
C LEU A 444 0.50 -7.02 13.30
N ALA A 445 0.89 -6.77 12.05
CA ALA A 445 0.12 -5.94 11.12
C ALA A 445 -1.30 -6.48 10.90
N PHE A 446 -1.46 -7.82 10.81
CA PHE A 446 -2.78 -8.44 10.72
C PHE A 446 -3.64 -8.19 11.95
N TRP A 447 -3.14 -8.53 13.15
CA TRP A 447 -3.95 -8.48 14.36
C TRP A 447 -4.17 -7.07 14.89
N LEU A 448 -3.19 -6.18 14.77
CA LEU A 448 -3.36 -4.76 15.10
C LEU A 448 -4.28 -4.06 14.11
N GLY A 449 -4.17 -4.36 12.81
CA GLY A 449 -5.11 -3.87 11.80
C GLY A 449 -6.55 -4.31 12.11
N LEU A 450 -6.74 -5.58 12.50
CA LEU A 450 -8.05 -6.09 12.91
C LEU A 450 -8.57 -5.37 14.17
N ALA A 451 -7.75 -5.23 15.20
CA ALA A 451 -8.13 -4.64 16.49
C ALA A 451 -8.47 -3.15 16.37
N ILE A 452 -7.58 -2.36 15.75
CA ILE A 452 -7.81 -0.92 15.52
C ILE A 452 -9.01 -0.72 14.58
N GLY A 453 -9.14 -1.55 13.55
CA GLY A 453 -10.29 -1.53 12.66
C GLY A 453 -11.64 -1.72 13.39
N ILE A 454 -11.67 -2.60 14.40
CA ILE A 454 -12.85 -2.80 15.27
C ILE A 454 -13.16 -1.54 16.07
N LEU A 455 -12.16 -0.90 16.67
CA LEU A 455 -12.36 0.35 17.41
C LEU A 455 -12.73 1.54 16.52
N VAL A 456 -12.38 1.52 15.23
CA VAL A 456 -12.66 2.63 14.29
C VAL A 456 -14.05 2.49 13.66
N LYS A 457 -14.41 1.31 13.15
CA LYS A 457 -15.68 1.12 12.40
C LYS A 457 -16.37 -0.21 12.68
N GLY A 458 -16.10 -0.85 13.81
CA GLY A 458 -16.72 -2.12 14.19
C GLY A 458 -16.26 -3.29 13.32
N PRO A 459 -17.12 -4.26 13.00
CA PRO A 459 -16.70 -5.53 12.39
C PRO A 459 -16.36 -5.45 10.89
N MET A 460 -16.14 -4.24 10.34
CA MET A 460 -15.84 -4.05 8.92
C MET A 460 -14.51 -4.69 8.52
N VAL A 461 -13.43 -4.54 9.30
CA VAL A 461 -12.16 -5.24 8.97
C VAL A 461 -12.31 -6.76 9.08
N PRO A 462 -12.91 -7.33 10.16
CA PRO A 462 -13.26 -8.75 10.21
C PRO A 462 -14.01 -9.24 8.96
N LEU A 463 -14.94 -8.46 8.43
CA LEU A 463 -15.68 -8.77 7.21
C LEU A 463 -14.75 -8.84 5.98
N PHE A 464 -13.91 -7.82 5.79
CA PHE A 464 -12.98 -7.75 4.64
C PHE A 464 -11.94 -8.87 4.63
N VAL A 465 -11.53 -9.41 5.79
CA VAL A 465 -10.58 -10.53 5.86
C VAL A 465 -11.27 -11.90 5.95
N GLY A 466 -12.42 -11.97 6.61
CA GLY A 466 -13.18 -13.21 6.80
C GLY A 466 -13.74 -13.75 5.50
N LEU A 467 -14.29 -12.88 4.64
CA LEU A 467 -14.82 -13.27 3.33
C LEU A 467 -13.76 -13.95 2.42
N PRO A 468 -12.57 -13.37 2.18
CA PRO A 468 -11.53 -14.06 1.43
C PRO A 468 -11.03 -15.32 2.14
N MET A 469 -10.93 -15.33 3.48
CA MET A 469 -10.55 -16.54 4.23
C MET A 469 -11.51 -17.70 3.95
N LEU A 470 -12.82 -17.45 4.01
CA LEU A 470 -13.86 -18.45 3.75
C LEU A 470 -13.83 -18.91 2.28
N ALA A 471 -13.78 -17.96 1.33
CA ALA A 471 -13.76 -18.28 -0.09
C ALA A 471 -12.53 -19.11 -0.49
N LEU A 472 -11.35 -18.78 0.06
CA LEU A 472 -10.11 -19.50 -0.21
C LEU A 472 -10.01 -20.83 0.53
N ALA A 473 -10.53 -20.93 1.77
CA ALA A 473 -10.62 -22.19 2.49
C ALA A 473 -11.55 -23.17 1.76
N TRP A 474 -12.67 -22.69 1.23
CA TRP A 474 -13.58 -23.47 0.38
C TRP A 474 -12.88 -23.93 -0.90
N LYS A 475 -12.19 -23.02 -1.61
CA LYS A 475 -11.40 -23.35 -2.82
C LYS A 475 -10.33 -24.41 -2.54
N ALA A 476 -9.60 -24.26 -1.43
CA ALA A 476 -8.49 -25.15 -1.07
C ALA A 476 -8.95 -26.44 -0.39
N ARG A 477 -10.24 -26.56 -0.03
CA ARG A 477 -10.78 -27.60 0.85
C ARG A 477 -9.98 -27.75 2.16
N SER A 478 -9.41 -26.65 2.64
CA SER A 478 -8.55 -26.64 3.83
C SER A 478 -8.42 -25.22 4.40
N GLY A 479 -8.56 -25.10 5.72
CA GLY A 479 -8.31 -23.87 6.48
C GLY A 479 -6.94 -23.83 7.18
N ARG A 480 -6.11 -24.88 7.07
CA ARG A 480 -4.85 -25.00 7.86
C ARG A 480 -3.87 -23.85 7.63
N TRP A 481 -3.88 -23.24 6.45
CA TRP A 481 -3.03 -22.09 6.11
C TRP A 481 -3.33 -20.84 6.98
N ILE A 482 -4.53 -20.74 7.56
CA ILE A 482 -4.92 -19.65 8.47
C ILE A 482 -4.13 -19.74 9.78
N LEU A 483 -3.74 -20.94 10.21
CA LEU A 483 -2.96 -21.14 11.45
C LEU A 483 -1.58 -20.46 11.39
N ALA A 484 -1.08 -20.16 10.19
CA ALA A 484 0.16 -19.39 10.00
C ALA A 484 0.06 -17.96 10.59
N LEU A 485 -1.15 -17.44 10.81
CA LEU A 485 -1.41 -16.16 11.48
C LEU A 485 -1.33 -16.24 13.01
N ARG A 486 -1.25 -17.43 13.60
CA ARG A 486 -1.26 -17.66 15.06
C ARG A 486 -2.51 -17.05 15.74
N PRO A 487 -3.71 -17.62 15.50
CA PRO A 487 -4.98 -17.02 15.90
C PRO A 487 -5.13 -16.79 17.40
N TRP A 488 -4.63 -17.68 18.26
CA TRP A 488 -4.78 -17.52 19.70
C TRP A 488 -4.00 -16.35 20.27
N SER A 489 -2.72 -16.21 19.90
CA SER A 489 -1.93 -15.02 20.28
C SER A 489 -2.49 -13.74 19.67
N GLY A 490 -3.05 -13.85 18.47
CA GLY A 490 -3.68 -12.73 17.78
C GLY A 490 -4.97 -12.25 18.43
N LEU A 491 -5.82 -13.18 18.84
CA LEU A 491 -7.07 -12.90 19.53
C LEU A 491 -6.80 -12.25 20.90
N ALA A 492 -5.75 -12.66 21.60
CA ALA A 492 -5.31 -12.00 22.83
C ALA A 492 -4.97 -10.52 22.59
N ILE A 493 -4.28 -10.18 21.48
CA ILE A 493 -4.02 -8.79 21.10
C ILE A 493 -5.32 -8.04 20.82
N VAL A 494 -6.25 -8.64 20.08
CA VAL A 494 -7.55 -8.02 19.77
C VAL A 494 -8.33 -7.73 21.05
N VAL A 495 -8.43 -8.69 21.97
CA VAL A 495 -9.12 -8.51 23.25
C VAL A 495 -8.45 -7.43 24.08
N ALA A 496 -7.12 -7.44 24.18
CA ALA A 496 -6.38 -6.46 24.96
C ALA A 496 -6.57 -5.01 24.46
N VAL A 497 -6.70 -4.82 23.14
CA VAL A 497 -6.91 -3.50 22.54
C VAL A 497 -8.38 -3.08 22.57
N VAL A 498 -9.30 -4.00 22.27
CA VAL A 498 -10.71 -3.67 22.02
C VAL A 498 -11.54 -3.69 23.31
N ALA A 499 -11.35 -4.68 24.18
CA ALA A 499 -12.21 -4.89 25.35
C ALA A 499 -12.25 -3.71 26.33
N PRO A 500 -11.14 -2.98 26.63
CA PRO A 500 -11.17 -1.92 27.63
C PRO A 500 -12.25 -0.86 27.38
N TRP A 501 -12.38 -0.40 26.14
CA TRP A 501 -13.41 0.60 25.81
C TRP A 501 -14.81 0.02 25.84
N PHE A 502 -15.03 -1.18 25.29
CA PHE A 502 -16.35 -1.82 25.32
C PHE A 502 -16.84 -2.09 26.75
N LEU A 503 -15.93 -2.44 27.67
CA LEU A 503 -16.24 -2.60 29.08
C LEU A 503 -16.55 -1.25 29.75
N ALA A 504 -15.77 -0.20 29.44
CA ALA A 504 -15.98 1.12 29.99
C ALA A 504 -17.32 1.75 29.55
N ILE A 505 -17.67 1.65 28.26
CA ILE A 505 -18.95 2.18 27.76
C ILE A 505 -20.13 1.35 28.27
N ALA A 506 -19.99 0.03 28.40
CA ALA A 506 -21.00 -0.84 28.99
C ALA A 506 -21.28 -0.49 30.46
N TRP A 507 -20.24 -0.20 31.24
CA TRP A 507 -20.39 0.28 32.61
C TRP A 507 -21.18 1.59 32.62
N ARG A 508 -20.80 2.54 31.76
CA ARG A 508 -21.34 3.91 31.81
C ARG A 508 -22.76 4.06 31.29
N SER A 509 -23.11 3.29 30.26
CA SER A 509 -24.42 3.35 29.58
C SER A 509 -25.36 2.21 29.97
N GLY A 510 -24.89 1.25 30.79
CA GLY A 510 -25.62 0.03 31.10
C GLY A 510 -25.90 -0.82 29.85
N SER A 511 -27.15 -1.26 29.68
CA SER A 511 -27.58 -2.03 28.50
C SER A 511 -27.86 -1.16 27.27
N ALA A 512 -27.99 0.17 27.44
CA ALA A 512 -28.47 1.08 26.39
C ALA A 512 -27.56 1.07 25.15
N PHE A 513 -26.24 1.04 25.35
CA PHE A 513 -25.27 0.95 24.25
C PHE A 513 -25.47 -0.30 23.40
N PHE A 514 -25.65 -1.48 23.99
CA PHE A 514 -25.80 -2.72 23.21
C PHE A 514 -27.15 -2.77 22.50
N THR A 515 -28.24 -2.32 23.14
CA THR A 515 -29.57 -2.28 22.51
C THR A 515 -29.64 -1.28 21.34
N GLU A 516 -28.97 -0.14 21.44
CA GLU A 516 -28.94 0.85 20.36
C GLU A 516 -27.91 0.53 19.27
N ALA A 517 -26.67 0.19 19.65
CA ALA A 517 -25.60 -0.09 18.71
C ALA A 517 -25.83 -1.40 17.94
N VAL A 518 -26.17 -2.49 18.63
CA VAL A 518 -26.35 -3.82 18.01
C VAL A 518 -27.76 -3.99 17.45
N GLY A 519 -28.79 -3.67 18.26
CA GLY A 519 -30.20 -3.87 17.89
C GLY A 519 -30.74 -2.88 16.85
N HIS A 520 -30.57 -1.58 17.08
CA HIS A 520 -31.19 -0.54 16.23
C HIS A 520 -30.28 0.02 15.12
N ASP A 521 -28.95 0.02 15.27
CA ASP A 521 -28.07 0.58 14.24
C ASP A 521 -27.47 -0.50 13.32
N MET A 522 -27.03 -1.65 13.82
CA MET A 522 -26.47 -2.72 12.98
C MET A 522 -27.55 -3.60 12.33
N LEU A 523 -28.46 -4.19 13.11
CA LEU A 523 -29.53 -5.07 12.61
C LEU A 523 -30.55 -4.32 11.73
N ALA A 524 -30.97 -3.11 12.13
CA ALA A 524 -31.90 -2.33 11.32
C ALA A 524 -31.31 -1.86 9.99
N LYS A 525 -29.99 -1.67 9.86
CA LYS A 525 -29.35 -1.33 8.56
C LYS A 525 -29.29 -2.51 7.59
N VAL A 526 -29.34 -3.74 8.12
CA VAL A 526 -29.39 -4.96 7.31
C VAL A 526 -30.82 -5.29 6.88
N GLY A 527 -31.82 -5.02 7.75
CA GLY A 527 -33.23 -5.37 7.49
C GLY A 527 -34.14 -4.23 6.99
N SER A 528 -33.82 -2.96 7.23
CA SER A 528 -34.69 -1.82 6.88
C SER A 528 -33.98 -0.82 5.96
N ALA A 529 -34.60 -0.50 4.82
CA ALA A 529 -34.17 0.56 3.95
C ALA A 529 -34.51 1.90 4.61
N LYS A 530 -33.57 2.52 5.35
CA LYS A 530 -33.75 3.91 5.79
C LYS A 530 -33.85 4.79 4.54
N GLU A 531 -34.97 5.47 4.37
CA GLU A 531 -35.48 6.16 3.17
C GLU A 531 -34.52 7.16 2.47
N LYS A 532 -33.35 7.49 3.05
CA LYS A 532 -32.46 8.54 2.53
C LYS A 532 -31.22 8.08 1.76
N HIS A 533 -30.85 6.80 1.78
CA HIS A 533 -29.64 6.29 1.07
C HIS A 533 -29.89 4.97 0.32
N TRP A 534 -31.12 4.74 -0.11
CA TRP A 534 -31.45 3.58 -0.93
C TRP A 534 -30.88 3.73 -2.34
N ALA A 535 -30.29 2.67 -2.86
CA ALA A 535 -29.87 2.59 -4.25
C ALA A 535 -29.94 1.14 -4.77
N PRO A 536 -30.32 0.93 -6.05
CA PRO A 536 -30.51 -0.41 -6.62
C PRO A 536 -29.18 -1.18 -6.75
N PRO A 537 -29.22 -2.52 -6.84
CA PRO A 537 -28.04 -3.32 -7.18
C PRO A 537 -27.40 -2.86 -8.50
N GLY A 538 -26.07 -2.84 -8.54
CA GLY A 538 -25.27 -2.34 -9.67
C GLY A 538 -24.81 -0.89 -9.50
N THR A 539 -25.22 -0.21 -8.42
CA THR A 539 -24.81 1.16 -8.14
C THR A 539 -23.31 1.27 -7.91
N TYR A 540 -22.68 0.35 -7.16
CA TYR A 540 -21.23 0.39 -6.97
C TYR A 540 -20.48 0.14 -8.28
N ALA A 541 -20.97 -0.78 -9.12
CA ALA A 541 -20.41 -1.00 -10.45
C ALA A 541 -20.47 0.26 -11.34
N LEU A 542 -21.54 1.04 -11.25
CA LEU A 542 -21.67 2.29 -12.00
C LEU A 542 -20.73 3.39 -11.46
N VAL A 543 -20.78 3.67 -10.15
CA VAL A 543 -19.99 4.76 -9.56
C VAL A 543 -18.50 4.42 -9.51
N PHE A 544 -18.12 3.15 -9.62
CA PHE A 544 -16.72 2.68 -9.65
C PHE A 544 -15.85 3.48 -10.64
N PHE A 545 -16.40 3.85 -11.80
CA PHE A 545 -15.67 4.60 -12.82
C PHE A 545 -15.30 6.02 -12.38
N ALA A 546 -16.07 6.62 -11.48
CA ALA A 546 -15.76 7.90 -10.85
C ALA A 546 -14.93 7.70 -9.56
N THR A 547 -15.32 6.77 -8.69
CA THR A 547 -14.72 6.63 -7.36
C THR A 547 -13.28 6.07 -7.42
N PHE A 548 -13.00 5.15 -8.34
CA PHE A 548 -11.65 4.61 -8.56
C PHE A 548 -10.96 5.22 -9.79
N TRP A 549 -11.45 6.35 -10.31
CA TRP A 549 -10.71 7.11 -11.32
C TRP A 549 -9.37 7.56 -10.72
N PRO A 550 -8.22 7.44 -11.44
CA PRO A 550 -8.10 7.08 -12.85
C PRO A 550 -7.96 5.58 -13.16
N GLY A 551 -7.89 4.72 -12.14
CA GLY A 551 -7.66 3.28 -12.29
C GLY A 551 -8.83 2.46 -12.85
N ALA A 552 -10.06 2.94 -12.73
CA ALA A 552 -11.27 2.18 -13.03
C ALA A 552 -11.36 1.66 -14.49
N ALA A 553 -11.02 2.50 -15.47
CA ALA A 553 -11.03 2.08 -16.88
C ALA A 553 -10.05 0.93 -17.15
N PHE A 554 -8.84 1.02 -16.58
CA PHE A 554 -7.83 -0.04 -16.70
C PHE A 554 -8.24 -1.31 -15.96
N ALA A 555 -8.89 -1.19 -14.81
CA ALA A 555 -9.41 -2.32 -14.04
C ALA A 555 -10.53 -3.06 -14.81
N ALA A 556 -11.44 -2.33 -15.46
CA ALA A 556 -12.45 -2.93 -16.33
C ALA A 556 -11.81 -3.74 -17.47
N LEU A 557 -10.74 -3.22 -18.08
CA LEU A 557 -9.97 -3.91 -19.11
C LEU A 557 -9.22 -5.17 -18.60
N ALA A 558 -8.98 -5.26 -17.29
CA ALA A 558 -8.34 -6.41 -16.64
C ALA A 558 -9.32 -7.57 -16.36
N ILE A 559 -10.64 -7.38 -16.47
CA ILE A 559 -11.65 -8.41 -16.14
C ILE A 559 -11.45 -9.72 -16.93
N PRO A 560 -11.23 -9.71 -18.27
CA PRO A 560 -11.01 -10.96 -19.02
C PRO A 560 -9.73 -11.69 -18.61
N PHE A 561 -8.72 -10.97 -18.12
CA PHE A 561 -7.51 -11.57 -17.56
C PHE A 561 -7.83 -12.24 -16.22
N ALA A 562 -8.51 -11.54 -15.31
CA ALA A 562 -8.91 -12.05 -14.01
C ALA A 562 -9.74 -13.33 -14.15
N TRP A 563 -10.72 -13.34 -15.08
CA TRP A 563 -11.55 -14.51 -15.33
C TRP A 563 -10.73 -15.71 -15.81
N ARG A 564 -9.87 -15.53 -16.81
CA ARG A 564 -9.05 -16.63 -17.38
C ARG A 564 -8.05 -17.18 -16.37
N ARG A 565 -7.50 -16.32 -15.50
CA ARG A 565 -6.43 -16.65 -14.54
C ARG A 565 -6.95 -16.90 -13.11
N ARG A 566 -8.27 -16.90 -12.88
CA ARG A 566 -8.89 -17.04 -11.54
C ARG A 566 -8.46 -18.27 -10.72
N ARG A 567 -7.87 -19.28 -11.37
CA ARG A 567 -7.35 -20.48 -10.70
C ARG A 567 -5.95 -20.26 -10.12
N ASP A 568 -5.15 -19.37 -10.71
CA ASP A 568 -3.82 -19.02 -10.23
C ASP A 568 -3.92 -18.37 -8.84
N ASP A 569 -3.03 -18.73 -7.90
CA ASP A 569 -3.21 -18.39 -6.48
C ASP A 569 -3.24 -16.90 -6.18
N ALA A 570 -2.40 -16.13 -6.88
CA ALA A 570 -2.36 -14.68 -6.78
C ALA A 570 -3.70 -14.06 -7.21
N VAL A 571 -4.21 -14.45 -8.38
CA VAL A 571 -5.47 -13.92 -8.91
C VAL A 571 -6.65 -14.41 -8.08
N ALA A 572 -6.63 -15.67 -7.63
CA ALA A 572 -7.66 -16.23 -6.77
C ALA A 572 -7.78 -15.46 -5.45
N PHE A 573 -6.66 -15.11 -4.82
CA PHE A 573 -6.66 -14.28 -3.61
C PHE A 573 -7.30 -12.91 -3.86
N LEU A 574 -6.88 -12.23 -4.93
CA LEU A 574 -7.40 -10.91 -5.27
C LEU A 574 -8.90 -10.95 -5.58
N VAL A 575 -9.34 -11.92 -6.38
CA VAL A 575 -10.77 -12.14 -6.69
C VAL A 575 -11.56 -12.48 -5.42
N ALA A 576 -11.03 -13.34 -4.54
CA ALA A 576 -11.67 -13.68 -3.27
C ALA A 576 -11.75 -12.50 -2.29
N SER A 577 -10.83 -11.53 -2.40
CA SER A 577 -10.83 -10.32 -1.58
C SER A 577 -11.81 -9.26 -2.13
N ILE A 578 -12.01 -9.21 -3.45
CA ILE A 578 -12.84 -8.20 -4.11
C ILE A 578 -14.31 -8.65 -4.22
N VAL A 579 -14.56 -9.79 -4.86
CA VAL A 579 -15.90 -10.15 -5.35
C VAL A 579 -16.91 -10.42 -4.23
N PRO A 580 -16.61 -11.23 -3.19
CA PRO A 580 -17.59 -11.51 -2.13
C PRO A 580 -18.03 -10.24 -1.40
N ALA A 581 -17.07 -9.38 -1.02
CA ALA A 581 -17.37 -8.12 -0.35
C ALA A 581 -18.16 -7.17 -1.27
N TRP A 582 -17.78 -7.09 -2.55
CA TRP A 582 -18.50 -6.27 -3.53
C TRP A 582 -19.96 -6.70 -3.69
N LEU A 583 -20.22 -7.99 -3.88
CA LEU A 583 -21.57 -8.53 -4.04
C LEU A 583 -22.42 -8.28 -2.79
N MET A 584 -21.83 -8.44 -1.61
CA MET A 584 -22.50 -8.14 -0.36
C MET A 584 -22.88 -6.65 -0.27
N PHE A 585 -22.00 -5.71 -0.62
CA PHE A 585 -22.35 -4.29 -0.63
C PHE A 585 -23.39 -3.92 -1.70
N GLU A 586 -23.38 -4.60 -2.85
CA GLU A 586 -24.43 -4.42 -3.86
C GLU A 586 -25.80 -4.91 -3.37
N ALA A 587 -25.83 -5.96 -2.55
CA ALA A 587 -27.05 -6.53 -1.98
C ALA A 587 -27.65 -5.67 -0.85
N VAL A 588 -26.83 -4.90 -0.13
CA VAL A 588 -27.32 -4.04 0.96
C VAL A 588 -28.10 -2.83 0.40
N PRO A 589 -29.30 -2.51 0.91
CA PRO A 589 -30.10 -1.38 0.40
C PRO A 589 -29.44 -0.02 0.62
N THR A 590 -28.81 0.17 1.79
CA THR A 590 -28.13 1.41 2.15
C THR A 590 -26.74 1.46 1.52
N LYS A 591 -26.53 2.32 0.53
CA LYS A 591 -25.26 2.42 -0.20
C LYS A 591 -24.59 3.78 -0.01
N LEU A 592 -23.39 3.77 0.56
CA LEU A 592 -22.48 4.92 0.56
C LEU A 592 -21.29 4.62 -0.36
N PRO A 593 -20.90 5.55 -1.26
CA PRO A 593 -19.87 5.29 -2.28
C PRO A 593 -18.53 4.78 -1.73
N HIS A 594 -18.11 5.19 -0.53
CA HIS A 594 -16.84 4.81 0.08
C HIS A 594 -16.79 3.40 0.69
N TYR A 595 -17.90 2.66 0.81
CA TYR A 595 -17.89 1.32 1.42
C TYR A 595 -16.96 0.32 0.72
N VAL A 596 -16.77 0.48 -0.59
CA VAL A 596 -15.88 -0.36 -1.40
C VAL A 596 -14.42 0.14 -1.42
N LEU A 597 -14.10 1.27 -0.78
CA LEU A 597 -12.76 1.86 -0.78
C LEU A 597 -11.66 0.87 -0.31
N PRO A 598 -11.86 0.04 0.73
CA PRO A 598 -10.86 -0.96 1.15
C PRO A 598 -10.54 -2.04 0.10
N LEU A 599 -11.38 -2.20 -0.94
CA LEU A 599 -11.18 -3.16 -2.01
C LEU A 599 -10.27 -2.61 -3.14
N MET A 600 -10.19 -1.29 -3.27
CA MET A 600 -9.49 -0.60 -4.36
C MET A 600 -8.01 -0.97 -4.51
N PRO A 601 -7.23 -1.16 -3.42
CA PRO A 601 -5.85 -1.64 -3.53
C PRO A 601 -5.73 -3.03 -4.17
N MET A 602 -6.65 -3.95 -3.88
CA MET A 602 -6.66 -5.28 -4.49
C MET A 602 -7.02 -5.19 -5.97
N VAL A 603 -7.96 -4.30 -6.33
CA VAL A 603 -8.29 -3.99 -7.73
C VAL A 603 -7.07 -3.41 -8.46
N ALA A 604 -6.33 -2.49 -7.84
CA ALA A 604 -5.11 -1.92 -8.40
C ALA A 604 -4.02 -2.98 -8.65
N ILE A 605 -3.79 -3.87 -7.67
CA ILE A 605 -2.82 -4.98 -7.80
C ILE A 605 -3.21 -5.91 -8.94
N LEU A 606 -4.49 -6.29 -9.04
CA LEU A 606 -5.00 -7.14 -10.12
C LEU A 606 -4.84 -6.47 -11.50
N THR A 607 -5.08 -5.17 -11.57
CA THR A 607 -4.94 -4.36 -12.78
C THR A 607 -3.48 -4.33 -13.25
N VAL A 608 -2.53 -4.14 -12.34
CA VAL A 608 -1.10 -4.15 -12.69
C VAL A 608 -0.58 -5.55 -13.01
N LEU A 609 -1.13 -6.60 -12.41
CA LEU A 609 -0.86 -7.99 -12.83
C LEU A 609 -1.32 -8.22 -14.29
N ALA A 610 -2.51 -7.73 -14.65
CA ALA A 610 -3.02 -7.82 -16.01
C ALA A 610 -2.14 -7.03 -17.01
N LEU A 611 -1.68 -5.83 -16.62
CA LEU A 611 -0.72 -5.03 -17.39
C LEU A 611 0.55 -5.83 -17.70
N ARG A 612 1.17 -6.41 -16.67
CA ARG A 612 2.42 -7.18 -16.82
C ARG A 612 2.26 -8.44 -17.67
N ALA A 613 1.05 -9.00 -17.71
CA ALA A 613 0.71 -10.13 -18.56
C ALA A 613 0.39 -9.73 -20.02
N GLY A 614 0.56 -8.45 -20.40
CA GLY A 614 0.20 -7.93 -21.72
C GLY A 614 -1.31 -7.94 -21.97
N ALA A 615 -2.12 -8.00 -20.92
CA ALA A 615 -3.56 -8.18 -21.07
C ALA A 615 -4.33 -6.88 -21.32
N LEU A 616 -3.71 -5.70 -21.16
CA LEU A 616 -4.31 -4.39 -21.41
C LEU A 616 -4.03 -3.92 -22.85
N ASP A 617 -4.51 -4.69 -23.81
CA ASP A 617 -4.26 -4.49 -25.24
C ASP A 617 -5.30 -3.55 -25.88
N PRO A 618 -4.88 -2.40 -26.47
CA PRO A 618 -5.80 -1.43 -27.08
C PRO A 618 -6.42 -1.90 -28.40
N THR A 619 -5.93 -2.98 -29.01
CA THR A 619 -6.50 -3.53 -30.26
C THR A 619 -7.78 -4.33 -30.01
N ARG A 620 -8.06 -4.69 -28.75
CA ARG A 620 -9.31 -5.39 -28.39
C ARG A 620 -10.52 -4.50 -28.64
N ARG A 621 -11.59 -5.12 -29.14
CA ARG A 621 -12.87 -4.45 -29.40
C ARG A 621 -13.35 -3.71 -28.15
N GLY A 622 -13.65 -2.42 -28.31
CA GLY A 622 -14.12 -1.55 -27.22
C GLY A 622 -13.06 -1.08 -26.22
N ALA A 623 -11.81 -1.54 -26.30
CA ALA A 623 -10.79 -1.21 -25.30
C ALA A 623 -10.42 0.28 -25.29
N ARG A 624 -10.24 0.87 -26.48
CA ARG A 624 -10.00 2.31 -26.64
C ARG A 624 -11.18 3.17 -26.19
N ALA A 625 -12.41 2.67 -26.40
CA ALA A 625 -13.63 3.34 -25.95
C ALA A 625 -13.74 3.32 -24.42
N MET A 626 -13.47 2.18 -23.78
CA MET A 626 -13.40 2.09 -22.32
C MET A 626 -12.34 3.04 -21.73
N ALA A 627 -11.18 3.16 -22.39
CA ALA A 627 -10.13 4.08 -21.96
C ALA A 627 -10.52 5.57 -22.10
N LEU A 628 -11.54 5.94 -22.89
CA LEU A 628 -12.05 7.33 -22.96
C LEU A 628 -12.64 7.81 -21.64
N LEU A 629 -13.00 6.89 -20.73
CA LEU A 629 -13.43 7.26 -19.39
C LEU A 629 -12.33 7.95 -18.58
N VAL A 630 -11.05 7.78 -18.94
CA VAL A 630 -9.93 8.46 -18.28
C VAL A 630 -10.01 9.98 -18.50
N PRO A 631 -10.09 10.52 -19.73
CA PRO A 631 -10.32 11.96 -19.95
C PRO A 631 -11.76 12.44 -19.67
N ALA A 632 -12.77 11.58 -19.77
CA ALA A 632 -14.16 12.02 -19.58
C ALA A 632 -14.44 12.57 -18.16
N ILE A 633 -13.85 11.97 -17.12
CA ILE A 633 -14.06 12.39 -15.72
C ILE A 633 -13.51 13.80 -15.42
N PRO A 634 -12.23 14.13 -15.66
CA PRO A 634 -11.72 15.48 -15.40
C PRO A 634 -12.41 16.53 -16.27
N ILE A 635 -12.78 16.22 -17.52
CA ILE A 635 -13.56 17.12 -18.39
C ILE A 635 -14.94 17.38 -17.76
N GLY A 636 -15.65 16.32 -17.37
CA GLY A 636 -16.95 16.40 -16.73
C GLY A 636 -16.91 17.18 -15.42
N LEU A 637 -15.90 16.96 -14.58
CA LEU A 637 -15.69 17.72 -13.34
C LEU A 637 -15.39 19.20 -13.60
N THR A 638 -14.59 19.51 -14.62
CA THR A 638 -14.28 20.90 -15.01
C THR A 638 -15.55 21.65 -15.42
N ILE A 639 -16.36 21.05 -16.30
CA ILE A 639 -17.63 21.63 -16.74
C ILE A 639 -18.60 21.73 -15.55
N GLY A 640 -18.73 20.66 -14.76
CA GLY A 640 -19.64 20.63 -13.61
C GLY A 640 -19.32 21.69 -12.57
N LEU A 641 -18.04 21.86 -12.20
CA LEU A 641 -17.62 22.89 -11.24
C LEU A 641 -17.85 24.30 -11.79
N ALA A 642 -17.54 24.56 -13.06
CA ALA A 642 -17.83 25.85 -13.68
C ALA A 642 -19.34 26.18 -13.68
N VAL A 643 -20.18 25.19 -14.00
CA VAL A 643 -21.65 25.35 -13.96
C VAL A 643 -22.16 25.59 -12.55
N VAL A 644 -21.65 24.85 -11.55
CA VAL A 644 -22.05 25.02 -10.14
C VAL A 644 -21.63 26.40 -9.62
N ALA A 645 -20.38 26.82 -9.85
CA ALA A 645 -19.88 28.14 -9.46
C ALA A 645 -20.72 29.27 -10.09
N TRP A 646 -21.02 29.14 -11.39
CA TRP A 646 -21.87 30.10 -12.09
C TRP A 646 -23.31 30.12 -11.55
N ARG A 647 -23.91 28.96 -11.28
CA ARG A 647 -25.29 28.88 -10.77
C ARG A 647 -25.44 29.38 -9.33
N LEU A 648 -24.42 29.22 -8.50
CA LEU A 648 -24.48 29.64 -7.10
C LEU A 648 -24.14 31.12 -6.95
N ASP A 649 -22.97 31.52 -7.44
CA ASP A 649 -22.36 32.84 -7.16
C ASP A 649 -22.14 33.70 -8.40
N ARG A 650 -22.49 33.23 -9.61
CA ARG A 650 -22.22 33.91 -10.91
C ARG A 650 -20.73 34.18 -11.14
N VAL A 651 -19.87 33.34 -10.56
CA VAL A 651 -18.41 33.39 -10.72
C VAL A 651 -17.92 32.19 -11.54
N LEU A 652 -16.76 32.36 -12.17
CA LEU A 652 -15.98 31.26 -12.72
C LEU A 652 -14.74 31.07 -11.84
N PRO A 653 -14.33 29.82 -11.54
CA PRO A 653 -13.21 29.57 -10.64
C PRO A 653 -11.88 29.72 -11.38
N VAL A 654 -11.52 30.98 -11.70
CA VAL A 654 -10.41 31.36 -12.60
C VAL A 654 -9.07 30.81 -12.09
N LEU A 655 -8.86 30.72 -10.78
CA LEU A 655 -7.62 30.18 -10.22
C LEU A 655 -7.48 28.67 -10.45
N SER A 656 -8.59 27.94 -10.41
CA SER A 656 -8.57 26.48 -10.64
C SER A 656 -8.56 26.07 -12.12
N LEU A 657 -9.10 26.90 -13.03
CA LEU A 657 -9.30 26.56 -14.45
C LEU A 657 -8.02 26.14 -15.19
N PRO A 658 -6.84 26.79 -15.04
CA PRO A 658 -5.61 26.34 -15.68
C PRO A 658 -5.18 24.94 -15.25
N LEU A 659 -5.30 24.63 -13.95
CA LEU A 659 -4.98 23.29 -13.44
C LEU A 659 -6.01 22.24 -13.89
N LEU A 660 -7.29 22.59 -13.92
CA LEU A 660 -8.34 21.73 -14.48
C LEU A 660 -8.09 21.44 -15.97
N GLY A 661 -7.68 22.43 -16.75
CA GLY A 661 -7.25 22.28 -18.15
C GLY A 661 -6.03 21.37 -18.29
N ALA A 662 -5.01 21.56 -17.45
CA ALA A 662 -3.81 20.71 -17.43
C ALA A 662 -4.15 19.25 -17.04
N ALA A 663 -5.03 19.03 -16.07
CA ALA A 663 -5.52 17.70 -15.71
C ALA A 663 -6.24 17.03 -16.89
N CYS A 664 -7.11 17.75 -17.61
CA CYS A 664 -7.76 17.27 -18.82
C CYS A 664 -6.74 16.90 -19.90
N ALA A 665 -5.73 17.74 -20.15
CA ALA A 665 -4.69 17.49 -21.13
C ALA A 665 -3.84 16.25 -20.79
N LEU A 666 -3.48 16.07 -19.52
CA LEU A 666 -2.77 14.88 -19.03
C LEU A 666 -3.61 13.61 -19.16
N ALA A 667 -4.92 13.68 -18.87
CA ALA A 667 -5.83 12.56 -19.05
C ALA A 667 -6.02 12.20 -20.53
N LEU A 668 -6.03 13.19 -21.43
CA LEU A 668 -6.04 12.96 -22.88
C LEU A 668 -4.71 12.33 -23.32
N ALA A 669 -3.57 12.78 -22.78
CA ALA A 669 -2.27 12.17 -23.02
C ALA A 669 -2.21 10.70 -22.55
N ALA A 670 -2.85 10.38 -21.42
CA ALA A 670 -3.00 9.01 -20.95
C ALA A 670 -3.76 8.14 -21.96
N TRP A 671 -4.89 8.63 -22.47
CA TRP A 671 -5.67 7.93 -23.48
C TRP A 671 -4.88 7.76 -24.80
N MET A 672 -4.20 8.80 -25.27
CA MET A 672 -3.34 8.73 -26.46
C MET A 672 -2.20 7.72 -26.29
N ALA A 673 -1.54 7.70 -25.12
CA ALA A 673 -0.51 6.73 -24.80
C ALA A 673 -1.05 5.29 -24.81
N TYR A 674 -2.26 5.07 -24.28
CA TYR A 674 -2.93 3.77 -24.33
C TYR A 674 -3.25 3.35 -25.77
N ALA A 675 -3.83 4.26 -26.57
CA ALA A 675 -4.18 4.01 -27.97
C ALA A 675 -2.97 3.61 -28.84
N ARG A 676 -1.78 4.14 -28.49
CA ARG A 676 -0.47 3.83 -29.07
C ARG A 676 0.25 2.64 -28.40
N ASN A 677 -0.50 1.72 -27.79
CA ASN A 677 -0.01 0.50 -27.14
C ASN A 677 0.99 0.72 -25.98
N GLY A 678 0.86 1.85 -25.27
CA GLY A 678 1.67 2.19 -24.10
C GLY A 678 0.87 2.19 -22.80
N ALA A 679 0.29 1.04 -22.41
CA ALA A 679 -0.61 0.97 -21.25
C ALA A 679 0.05 1.37 -19.91
N GLU A 680 1.33 1.05 -19.69
CA GLU A 680 2.05 1.49 -18.49
C GLU A 680 2.24 3.01 -18.46
N ARG A 681 2.62 3.61 -19.60
CA ARG A 681 2.71 5.07 -19.76
C ARG A 681 1.36 5.76 -19.58
N ALA A 682 0.29 5.13 -20.07
CA ALA A 682 -1.07 5.62 -19.88
C ALA A 682 -1.43 5.73 -18.40
N MET A 683 -1.11 4.70 -17.59
CA MET A 683 -1.32 4.76 -16.14
C MET A 683 -0.51 5.88 -15.48
N VAL A 684 0.74 6.09 -15.90
CA VAL A 684 1.58 7.19 -15.37
C VAL A 684 0.95 8.56 -15.67
N PHE A 685 0.55 8.83 -16.91
CA PHE A 685 -0.14 10.09 -17.26
C PHE A 685 -1.47 10.25 -16.53
N ALA A 686 -2.21 9.16 -16.31
CA ALA A 686 -3.46 9.21 -15.59
C ALA A 686 -3.25 9.53 -14.09
N ILE A 687 -2.21 8.97 -13.47
CA ILE A 687 -1.79 9.33 -12.10
C ILE A 687 -1.38 10.81 -12.04
N LEU A 688 -0.58 11.29 -13.00
CA LEU A 688 -0.19 12.70 -13.06
C LEU A 688 -1.40 13.63 -13.23
N SER A 689 -2.38 13.24 -14.06
CA SER A 689 -3.65 13.96 -14.20
C SER A 689 -4.36 14.08 -12.86
N ALA A 690 -4.44 13.01 -12.06
CA ALA A 690 -5.03 13.05 -10.74
C ALA A 690 -4.26 13.93 -9.75
N CYS A 691 -2.92 13.91 -9.78
CA CYS A 691 -2.07 14.79 -8.99
C CYS A 691 -2.31 16.29 -9.29
N VAL A 692 -2.78 16.63 -10.49
CA VAL A 692 -3.14 18.01 -10.86
C VAL A 692 -4.61 18.30 -10.58
N LEU A 693 -5.49 17.32 -10.81
CA LEU A 693 -6.93 17.46 -10.60
C LEU A 693 -7.27 17.66 -9.11
N SER A 694 -6.65 16.88 -8.21
CA SER A 694 -7.01 16.91 -6.79
C SER A 694 -6.76 18.30 -6.16
N PRO A 695 -5.58 18.93 -6.30
CA PRO A 695 -5.38 20.31 -5.83
C PRO A 695 -6.32 21.32 -6.50
N ALA A 696 -6.60 21.16 -7.80
CA ALA A 696 -7.48 22.08 -8.52
C ALA A 696 -8.90 22.06 -7.95
N VAL A 697 -9.44 20.87 -7.66
CA VAL A 697 -10.81 20.68 -7.16
C VAL A 697 -10.92 20.96 -5.66
N LEU A 698 -10.02 20.39 -4.85
CA LEU A 698 -10.11 20.40 -3.39
C LEU A 698 -9.36 21.57 -2.76
N GLY A 699 -8.29 22.06 -3.39
CA GLY A 699 -7.49 23.17 -2.88
C GLY A 699 -7.95 24.56 -3.35
N LEU A 700 -8.47 24.66 -4.58
CA LEU A 700 -8.75 25.94 -5.24
C LEU A 700 -10.23 26.13 -5.59
N ALA A 701 -10.83 25.28 -6.43
CA ALA A 701 -12.14 25.56 -7.03
C ALA A 701 -13.24 25.83 -5.99
N GLN A 702 -13.23 25.10 -4.87
CA GLN A 702 -14.24 25.29 -3.82
C GLN A 702 -14.01 26.54 -2.96
N THR A 703 -12.79 27.07 -2.90
CA THR A 703 -12.52 28.29 -2.13
C THR A 703 -13.09 29.52 -2.82
N GLU A 704 -13.30 29.44 -4.14
CA GLU A 704 -13.89 30.47 -5.00
C GLU A 704 -15.44 30.47 -5.01
N ILE A 705 -16.10 29.63 -4.19
CA ILE A 705 -17.58 29.53 -4.12
C ILE A 705 -18.09 29.85 -2.70
N PRO A 706 -18.19 31.15 -2.31
CA PRO A 706 -18.66 31.56 -0.99
C PRO A 706 -20.06 31.08 -0.61
N ALA A 707 -20.95 30.81 -1.58
CA ALA A 707 -22.28 30.27 -1.30
C ALA A 707 -22.25 28.93 -0.56
N LEU A 708 -21.17 28.15 -0.66
CA LEU A 708 -21.06 26.89 0.05
C LEU A 708 -20.73 27.10 1.55
N LYS A 709 -20.19 28.28 1.92
CA LYS A 709 -19.64 28.64 3.25
C LYS A 709 -20.65 29.29 4.20
N VAL A 710 -21.88 28.77 4.23
CA VAL A 710 -22.96 29.34 5.06
C VAL A 710 -22.59 29.36 6.55
N SER A 711 -22.28 28.21 7.15
CA SER A 711 -21.99 28.13 8.60
C SER A 711 -20.72 28.90 9.01
N ASN A 712 -19.68 28.92 8.16
CA ASN A 712 -18.48 29.72 8.39
C ASN A 712 -18.78 31.23 8.37
N ARG A 713 -19.63 31.70 7.46
CA ARG A 713 -20.04 33.11 7.40
C ARG A 713 -20.94 33.51 8.57
N LEU A 714 -21.79 32.60 9.05
CA LEU A 714 -22.57 32.81 10.28
C LEU A 714 -21.67 32.90 11.51
N ALA A 715 -20.67 32.03 11.63
CA ALA A 715 -19.67 32.10 12.70
C ALA A 715 -18.86 33.41 12.66
N ALA A 716 -18.51 33.90 11.46
CA ALA A 716 -17.86 35.20 11.31
C ALA A 716 -18.73 36.38 11.80
N ILE A 717 -20.05 36.31 11.64
CA ILE A 717 -20.97 37.33 12.20
C ILE A 717 -20.94 37.30 13.74
N ARG A 718 -20.90 36.11 14.36
CA ARG A 718 -20.74 35.96 15.82
C ARG A 718 -19.42 36.60 16.27
N ASP A 719 -18.33 36.30 15.57
CA ASP A 719 -16.97 36.75 15.95
C ASP A 719 -16.76 38.25 15.76
N ALA A 720 -17.56 38.89 14.91
CA ALA A 720 -17.54 40.34 14.70
C ALA A 720 -18.31 41.13 15.79
N LEU A 721 -19.07 40.46 16.66
CA LEU A 721 -19.77 41.13 17.76
C LEU A 721 -18.78 41.59 18.84
N PRO A 722 -19.05 42.73 19.51
CA PRO A 722 -18.16 43.28 20.54
C PRO A 722 -18.10 42.46 21.84
N CYS A 723 -18.93 41.42 21.94
CA CYS A 723 -19.04 40.51 23.08
C CYS A 723 -19.22 39.09 22.57
N LEU A 724 -18.88 38.09 23.39
CA LEU A 724 -19.10 36.69 23.05
C LEU A 724 -20.56 36.31 23.34
N PRO A 725 -21.42 36.11 22.32
CA PRO A 725 -22.85 35.93 22.55
C PRO A 725 -23.20 34.49 22.89
N GLN A 726 -24.29 34.30 23.65
CA GLN A 726 -25.04 33.04 23.56
C GLN A 726 -25.79 33.01 22.23
N VAL A 727 -25.73 31.89 21.52
CA VAL A 727 -26.23 31.79 20.14
C VAL A 727 -27.39 30.79 20.05
N ALA A 728 -28.41 31.14 19.27
CA ALA A 728 -29.46 30.20 18.85
C ALA A 728 -29.65 30.21 17.32
N SER A 729 -30.23 29.14 16.79
CA SER A 729 -30.61 29.07 15.37
C SER A 729 -32.03 28.51 15.18
N LEU A 730 -32.87 29.30 14.53
CA LEU A 730 -34.25 28.96 14.16
C LEU A 730 -34.32 28.58 12.66
N GLY A 731 -34.87 27.41 12.36
CA GLY A 731 -35.02 26.88 11.00
C GLY A 731 -33.76 26.19 10.43
N TYR A 732 -32.57 26.70 10.75
CA TYR A 732 -31.30 26.16 10.22
C TYR A 732 -30.57 25.25 11.23
N ARG A 733 -30.64 23.93 11.01
CA ARG A 733 -30.06 22.91 11.91
C ARG A 733 -28.93 22.13 11.25
N GLU A 734 -27.84 22.81 10.92
CA GLU A 734 -26.64 22.13 10.42
C GLU A 734 -25.66 21.75 11.53
N PRO A 735 -25.13 20.51 11.53
CA PRO A 735 -24.09 20.13 12.48
C PRO A 735 -22.79 20.95 12.33
N SER A 736 -22.51 21.46 11.12
CA SER A 736 -21.38 22.36 10.86
C SER A 736 -21.48 23.65 11.66
N LEU A 737 -22.69 24.18 11.87
CA LEU A 737 -22.92 25.36 12.69
C LEU A 737 -22.68 25.06 14.17
N VAL A 738 -23.14 23.91 14.68
CA VAL A 738 -22.85 23.48 16.07
C VAL A 738 -21.35 23.40 16.31
N PHE A 739 -20.61 22.79 15.39
CA PHE A 739 -19.15 22.66 15.49
C PHE A 739 -18.44 24.02 15.61
N LEU A 740 -18.79 24.95 14.72
CA LEU A 740 -18.15 26.28 14.63
C LEU A 740 -18.60 27.23 15.76
N ILE A 741 -19.88 27.17 16.15
CA ILE A 741 -20.45 28.06 17.15
C ILE A 741 -20.15 27.59 18.57
N GLY A 742 -20.39 26.30 18.86
CA GLY A 742 -20.27 25.73 20.20
C GLY A 742 -21.31 24.64 20.47
N THR A 743 -20.99 23.75 21.42
CA THR A 743 -21.85 22.65 21.85
C THR A 743 -23.20 23.14 22.39
N ASP A 744 -23.22 24.32 23.01
CA ASP A 744 -24.40 24.93 23.64
C ASP A 744 -25.29 25.73 22.67
N LEU A 745 -25.10 25.58 21.34
CA LEU A 745 -25.96 26.21 20.34
C LEU A 745 -27.43 25.80 20.55
N ALA A 746 -28.26 26.76 20.96
CA ALA A 746 -29.68 26.55 21.16
C ALA A 746 -30.42 26.40 19.82
N THR A 747 -31.42 25.52 19.77
CA THR A 747 -32.20 25.24 18.57
C THR A 747 -33.70 25.40 18.82
N PRO A 748 -34.20 26.63 19.02
CA PRO A 748 -35.62 26.89 19.24
C PRO A 748 -36.47 26.32 18.10
N ASN A 749 -37.71 25.96 18.44
CA ASN A 749 -38.67 25.41 17.47
C ASN A 749 -39.59 26.50 16.89
N THR A 750 -39.83 27.57 17.63
CA THR A 750 -40.77 28.64 17.27
C THR A 750 -40.11 30.02 17.28
N GLY A 751 -40.72 30.97 16.57
CA GLY A 751 -40.36 32.38 16.60
C GLY A 751 -40.42 32.98 18.01
N ALA A 752 -41.43 32.63 18.78
CA ALA A 752 -41.60 33.06 20.17
C ALA A 752 -40.44 32.60 21.07
N ASP A 753 -40.03 31.33 20.98
CA ASP A 753 -38.89 30.81 21.74
C ASP A 753 -37.58 31.52 21.37
N ALA A 754 -37.39 31.78 20.07
CA ALA A 754 -36.22 32.47 19.56
C ALA A 754 -36.16 33.94 20.04
N LEU A 755 -37.32 34.61 20.10
CA LEU A 755 -37.43 35.98 20.62
C LEU A 755 -37.23 36.03 22.14
N ALA A 756 -37.82 35.10 22.88
CA ALA A 756 -37.60 34.94 24.31
C ALA A 756 -36.11 34.69 24.61
N PHE A 757 -35.44 33.86 23.80
CA PHE A 757 -34.00 33.68 23.89
C PHE A 757 -33.24 35.00 23.72
N LEU A 758 -33.56 35.81 22.70
CA LEU A 758 -32.92 37.11 22.47
C LEU A 758 -33.05 38.08 23.65
N HIS A 759 -34.20 38.08 24.33
CA HIS A 759 -34.50 39.01 25.42
C HIS A 759 -34.12 38.51 26.82
N ALA A 760 -33.60 37.29 26.96
CA ALA A 760 -33.21 36.72 28.26
C ALA A 760 -31.89 37.30 28.83
N GLY A 761 -31.54 38.54 28.46
CA GLY A 761 -30.42 39.32 28.99
C GLY A 761 -29.04 38.89 28.47
N GLY A 762 -28.06 39.79 28.62
CA GLY A 762 -26.68 39.58 28.18
C GLY A 762 -26.46 39.74 26.68
N CYS A 763 -25.29 39.32 26.20
CA CYS A 763 -24.95 39.32 24.78
C CYS A 763 -25.56 38.09 24.12
N ARG A 764 -26.50 38.29 23.18
CA ARG A 764 -27.21 37.18 22.53
C ARG A 764 -27.37 37.39 21.03
N LEU A 765 -27.36 36.29 20.30
CA LEU A 765 -27.42 36.24 18.84
C LEU A 765 -28.36 35.13 18.40
N VAL A 766 -29.23 35.42 17.43
CA VAL A 766 -30.12 34.42 16.82
C VAL A 766 -30.00 34.49 15.31
N PHE A 767 -29.78 33.33 14.69
CA PHE A 767 -29.87 33.15 13.25
C PHE A 767 -31.25 32.64 12.88
N VAL A 768 -31.98 33.38 12.05
CA VAL A 768 -33.33 33.02 11.60
C VAL A 768 -33.30 32.72 10.10
N GLU A 769 -33.63 31.49 9.71
CA GLU A 769 -33.84 31.13 8.30
C GLU A 769 -35.10 31.83 7.77
N GLN A 770 -35.06 32.31 6.52
CA GLN A 770 -36.16 33.03 5.85
C GLN A 770 -37.53 32.32 5.95
N ARG A 771 -37.55 30.98 5.99
CA ARG A 771 -38.79 30.18 6.13
C ARG A 771 -39.47 30.36 7.48
N SER A 772 -38.69 30.66 8.52
CA SER A 772 -39.18 30.93 9.88
C SER A 772 -39.25 32.43 10.16
N ALA A 773 -38.99 33.29 9.18
CA ALA A 773 -38.98 34.74 9.37
C ALA A 773 -40.37 35.30 9.70
N ALA A 774 -41.43 34.76 9.08
CA ALA A 774 -42.81 35.15 9.38
C ALA A 774 -43.18 34.80 10.83
N ASP A 775 -42.97 33.54 11.23
CA ASP A 775 -43.19 33.06 12.61
C ASP A 775 -42.38 33.87 13.65
N PHE A 776 -41.14 34.26 13.31
CA PHE A 776 -40.32 35.12 14.17
C PHE A 776 -40.81 36.57 14.23
N ALA A 777 -41.31 37.13 13.13
CA ALA A 777 -41.83 38.49 13.09
C ALA A 777 -43.19 38.61 13.81
N ASP A 778 -44.05 37.60 13.68
CA ASP A 778 -45.35 37.52 14.36
C ASP A 778 -45.21 37.49 15.89
N ALA A 779 -44.06 37.03 16.39
CA ALA A 779 -43.75 37.03 17.82
C ALA A 779 -43.41 38.43 18.38
N TRP A 780 -43.19 39.45 17.52
CA TRP A 780 -42.81 40.78 18.00
C TRP A 780 -43.94 41.46 18.78
N PRO A 781 -43.63 42.11 19.92
CA PRO A 781 -44.63 42.84 20.69
C PRO A 781 -45.21 43.97 19.83
N VAL A 782 -46.54 44.04 19.76
CA VAL A 782 -47.28 45.07 19.02
C VAL A 782 -46.90 46.46 19.56
N GLY A 783 -46.29 47.30 18.72
CA GLY A 783 -45.80 48.63 19.08
C GLY A 783 -44.37 48.69 19.65
N GLY A 784 -43.65 47.57 19.74
CA GLY A 784 -42.25 47.50 20.16
C GLY A 784 -41.26 47.70 18.99
N VAL A 785 -40.05 48.17 19.30
CA VAL A 785 -38.92 48.17 18.33
C VAL A 785 -38.38 46.74 18.24
N GLY A 786 -38.52 46.11 17.07
CA GLY A 786 -38.00 44.76 16.81
C GLY A 786 -36.47 44.67 16.95
N PRO A 787 -35.92 43.47 17.18
CA PRO A 787 -34.48 43.27 17.31
C PRO A 787 -33.73 43.70 16.03
N LYS A 788 -32.61 44.38 16.19
CA LYS A 788 -31.81 44.90 15.07
C LYS A 788 -31.10 43.76 14.35
N ALA A 789 -31.24 43.71 13.02
CA ALA A 789 -30.45 42.81 12.19
C ALA A 789 -28.98 43.27 12.17
N VAL A 790 -28.06 42.34 12.47
CA VAL A 790 -26.61 42.58 12.48
C VAL A 790 -25.88 41.97 11.29
N GLY A 791 -26.57 41.16 10.48
CA GLY A 791 -26.02 40.62 9.24
C GLY A 791 -26.99 39.68 8.53
N GLN A 792 -26.68 39.38 7.26
CA GLN A 792 -27.42 38.41 6.45
C GLN A 792 -26.45 37.50 5.70
N VAL A 793 -26.82 36.22 5.57
CA VAL A 793 -26.06 35.21 4.84
C VAL A 793 -26.99 34.46 3.91
N SER A 794 -26.73 34.60 2.61
CA SER A 794 -27.33 33.78 1.55
C SER A 794 -26.32 32.76 1.04
N GLY A 795 -26.79 31.53 0.78
CA GLY A 795 -25.95 30.48 0.21
C GLY A 795 -26.70 29.18 -0.09
N PHE A 796 -25.96 28.09 -0.17
CA PHE A 796 -26.46 26.76 -0.50
C PHE A 796 -26.13 25.77 0.62
N ASN A 797 -27.18 25.21 1.22
CA ASN A 797 -27.06 24.15 2.21
C ASN A 797 -26.74 22.83 1.48
N ILE A 798 -25.50 22.40 1.60
CA ILE A 798 -24.95 21.21 0.93
C ILE A 798 -25.60 19.93 1.45
N ASN A 799 -26.05 19.93 2.71
CA ASN A 799 -26.61 18.77 3.40
C ASN A 799 -28.10 18.54 3.10
N ALA A 800 -28.85 19.62 2.87
CA ALA A 800 -30.26 19.63 2.54
C ALA A 800 -30.52 19.81 1.04
N GLY A 801 -29.48 20.13 0.24
CA GLY A 801 -29.56 20.29 -1.21
C GLY A 801 -30.41 21.48 -1.65
N ARG A 802 -30.42 22.58 -0.88
CA ARG A 802 -31.31 23.73 -1.11
C ARG A 802 -30.63 25.05 -0.82
N ARG A 803 -31.09 26.12 -1.48
CA ARG A 803 -30.72 27.50 -1.11
C ARG A 803 -31.29 27.87 0.25
N VAL A 804 -30.49 28.61 1.02
CA VAL A 804 -30.84 29.10 2.36
C VAL A 804 -30.44 30.56 2.47
N ASP A 805 -31.33 31.34 3.08
CA ASP A 805 -31.14 32.75 3.40
C ASP A 805 -31.40 32.90 4.90
N LEU A 806 -30.43 33.46 5.62
CA LEU A 806 -30.51 33.66 7.06
C LEU A 806 -30.25 35.10 7.43
N THR A 807 -31.03 35.61 8.38
CA THR A 807 -30.79 36.91 9.01
C THR A 807 -30.32 36.70 10.45
N ALA A 808 -29.27 37.41 10.83
CA ALA A 808 -28.71 37.42 12.17
C ALA A 808 -29.27 38.62 12.95
N TYR A 809 -29.86 38.36 14.11
CA TYR A 809 -30.37 39.37 15.04
C TYR A 809 -29.60 39.29 16.34
N ALA A 810 -29.10 40.41 16.85
CA ALA A 810 -28.35 40.43 18.10
C ALA A 810 -28.85 41.49 19.07
N VAL A 811 -28.72 41.16 20.36
CA VAL A 811 -28.82 42.10 21.47
C VAL A 811 -27.45 42.14 22.12
N THR A 812 -26.78 43.28 22.01
CA THR A 812 -25.53 43.57 22.71
C THR A 812 -25.85 44.42 23.93
N PRO A 813 -25.26 44.17 25.11
CA PRO A 813 -25.36 45.10 26.21
C PRO A 813 -24.89 46.48 25.72
N THR A 814 -25.76 47.49 25.75
CA THR A 814 -25.35 48.86 25.51
C THR A 814 -24.29 49.20 26.56
N ALA A 815 -23.20 49.84 26.16
CA ALA A 815 -22.24 50.41 27.09
C ALA A 815 -22.93 51.50 27.93
N GLN A 816 -23.67 51.10 28.96
CA GLN A 816 -24.23 52.02 29.95
C GLN A 816 -23.16 52.26 31.01
N THR A 817 -22.55 53.44 30.89
CA THR A 817 -22.15 54.31 32.00
C THR A 817 -21.42 53.61 33.14
N VAL A 818 -20.12 53.41 32.94
CA VAL A 818 -19.16 53.61 34.05
C VAL A 818 -19.18 55.12 34.33
N THR A 819 -20.10 55.56 35.19
CA THR A 819 -19.94 56.84 35.89
C THR A 819 -18.82 56.66 36.93
N PRO A 820 -17.92 57.66 37.06
CA PRO A 820 -16.61 57.50 37.67
C PRO A 820 -16.63 57.13 39.15
#